data_AF-W1W3S9-F1
#
_entry.id   AF-W1W3S9-F1
#
_cell.length_a   1.000
_cell.length_b   1.000
_cell.length_c   1.000
_cell.angle_alpha   90.00
_cell.angle_beta   90.00
_cell.angle_gamma   90.00
#
_symmetry.space_group_name_H-M   'P 1'
#
loop_
_entity.id
_entity.type
_entity.pdbx_description
1 polymer ?
#
loop_
_entity_poly.entity_id
_entity_poly.type
_entity_poly.pdbx_seq_one_letter_code
_entity_poly.pdbx_strand_id
1 'polypeptide(L)'
;MNRWGHVKRSIILSSAVALWLSAPLVVWAGNATVTTDVVHVKGTWAEEEAKLNSQQVQIITKKEIEKKQAKSVEDIIFTQTGVSRTVDAMGRVGVSIRGAEARHTLILVDGQPVLGDFDKYSGAADEVQRLGTENVERIEVIQGAASAKYGSDAIGGVVNIITKKAQKKPTLQLNAEGMRRKSDGDAFPYQNFFIRADSGQMGKLKVGLSGSKRDLMPVLASVKRRDSGMAFDYAKHNFKPNVLRYYGDAADIGLVATYDANDKNKFEMRLNRYTEDLVRDVKHSDSDLEPQQHFKRTADRNTANLQWSSRAGKSDWTVETNYSRIKENDVALISYTGRSAYEGSNELRYIDNIDHRQLDIRANANTQLNKNHLLSYGVSYAREEGSGSRLKSSPNTSTMYIDPWDYDKSLLVDKLDRLVRRKGDNSIKVYSHIHDYKFINSGGGMPQWDMDYEYYGAETDAQKPGITYDDYINYGLSESRLSDWSSTSPNNQPVTDEFKARYKALEDRLKAENPVLSATRANIVGDYFKYGESNDPEMRKKAPKLNGKAFLEEYRSRDQRLTTGSGTIRKLNAYVSDTWQVNKNLTLSPILRFDNSSLFGSNLSASLGMTYNVKGNTHRRFKANVGTGYTEPGMGELWYNWEMYASNPVGIGVAKLGWYWAGNPNLKPEKSVNFDMS
;
A
#
# COMPACT_ATOMS: atom_id res chain seq x y z
N MET A 1 -3.44 31.48 -37.14
CA MET A 1 -4.86 31.06 -37.03
C MET A 1 -4.95 29.55 -37.17
N ASN A 2 -5.11 28.78 -36.09
CA ASN A 2 -5.41 27.33 -36.18
C ASN A 2 -6.08 26.76 -34.91
N ARG A 3 -6.88 27.60 -34.21
CA ARG A 3 -7.64 27.18 -33.01
C ARG A 3 -9.02 26.58 -33.31
N TRP A 4 -9.45 26.54 -34.58
CA TRP A 4 -10.79 26.09 -34.98
C TRP A 4 -10.87 24.61 -35.43
N GLY A 5 -9.73 23.96 -35.70
CA GLY A 5 -9.70 22.55 -36.12
C GLY A 5 -9.91 21.55 -34.97
N HIS A 6 -9.38 21.85 -33.78
CA HIS A 6 -9.49 20.96 -32.62
C HIS A 6 -10.89 20.97 -31.99
N VAL A 7 -11.57 22.11 -31.98
CA VAL A 7 -12.94 22.22 -31.43
C VAL A 7 -13.94 21.42 -32.28
N LYS A 8 -13.79 21.40 -33.61
CA LYS A 8 -14.64 20.58 -34.49
C LYS A 8 -14.44 19.08 -34.27
N ARG A 9 -13.21 18.60 -34.06
CA ARG A 9 -12.96 17.18 -33.78
C ARG A 9 -13.53 16.75 -32.43
N SER A 10 -13.40 17.59 -31.39
CA SER A 10 -13.98 17.30 -30.07
C SER A 10 -15.51 17.32 -30.08
N ILE A 11 -16.13 18.27 -30.80
CA ILE A 11 -17.59 18.32 -30.94
C ILE A 11 -18.11 17.11 -31.72
N ILE A 12 -17.46 16.71 -32.82
CA ILE A 12 -17.86 15.54 -33.60
C ILE A 12 -17.71 14.25 -32.79
N LEU A 13 -16.66 14.10 -31.98
CA LEU A 13 -16.51 12.93 -31.09
C LEU A 13 -17.57 12.92 -29.98
N SER A 14 -17.85 14.06 -29.34
CA SER A 14 -18.90 14.19 -28.32
C SER A 14 -20.29 13.95 -28.89
N SER A 15 -20.55 14.42 -30.11
CA SER A 15 -21.80 14.16 -30.84
C SER A 15 -21.91 12.70 -31.29
N ALA A 16 -20.82 12.03 -31.65
CA ALA A 16 -20.83 10.61 -32.00
C ALA A 16 -21.10 9.71 -30.77
N VAL A 17 -20.52 10.05 -29.61
CA VAL A 17 -20.81 9.36 -28.33
C VAL A 17 -22.24 9.64 -27.87
N ALA A 18 -22.74 10.86 -28.02
CA ALA A 18 -24.14 11.20 -27.73
C ALA A 18 -25.14 10.53 -28.71
N LEU A 19 -24.79 10.40 -29.99
CA LEU A 19 -25.59 9.68 -31.00
C LEU A 19 -25.58 8.16 -30.78
N TRP A 20 -24.49 7.60 -30.25
CA TRP A 20 -24.44 6.19 -29.82
C TRP A 20 -25.29 5.92 -28.57
N LEU A 21 -25.37 6.87 -27.64
CA LEU A 21 -26.20 6.77 -26.43
C LEU A 21 -27.70 7.07 -26.67
N SER A 22 -28.07 7.60 -27.84
CA SER A 22 -29.44 8.03 -28.15
C SER A 22 -30.11 7.24 -29.29
N ALA A 23 -29.44 6.24 -29.88
CA ALA A 23 -30.07 5.36 -30.86
C ALA A 23 -31.10 4.43 -30.16
N PRO A 24 -32.41 4.57 -30.41
CA PRO A 24 -33.38 3.60 -29.92
C PRO A 24 -33.30 2.37 -30.82
N LEU A 25 -32.79 1.26 -30.30
CA LEU A 25 -33.12 -0.05 -30.85
C LEU A 25 -34.62 -0.29 -30.61
N VAL A 26 -35.44 0.07 -31.60
CA VAL A 26 -36.85 -0.29 -31.63
C VAL A 26 -36.92 -1.80 -31.86
N VAL A 27 -37.00 -2.55 -30.75
CA VAL A 27 -37.52 -3.91 -30.75
C VAL A 27 -38.97 -3.84 -30.33
N TRP A 28 -39.87 -4.11 -31.26
CA TRP A 28 -41.28 -4.38 -30.98
C TRP A 28 -41.35 -5.68 -30.16
N ALA A 29 -41.73 -5.59 -28.88
CA ALA A 29 -42.06 -6.76 -28.06
C ALA A 29 -43.11 -6.39 -27.01
N GLY A 30 -44.22 -7.13 -27.01
CA GLY A 30 -45.38 -6.91 -26.15
C GLY A 30 -45.09 -6.98 -24.65
N ASN A 31 -45.99 -6.38 -23.89
CA ASN A 31 -46.01 -6.34 -22.43
C ASN A 31 -46.06 -7.76 -21.83
N ALA A 32 -44.90 -8.35 -21.58
CA ALA A 32 -44.73 -9.42 -20.61
C ALA A 32 -43.73 -8.95 -19.55
N THR A 33 -44.16 -8.95 -18.30
CA THR A 33 -43.30 -8.77 -17.13
C THR A 33 -42.21 -9.84 -17.16
N VAL A 34 -41.00 -9.48 -17.58
CA VAL A 34 -39.85 -10.40 -17.55
C VAL A 34 -39.30 -10.42 -16.13
N THR A 35 -39.84 -11.31 -15.31
CA THR A 35 -39.01 -12.03 -14.35
C THR A 35 -38.04 -12.89 -15.14
N THR A 36 -36.75 -12.88 -14.78
CA THR A 36 -35.81 -13.88 -15.30
C THR A 36 -36.33 -15.25 -14.88
N ASP A 37 -37.05 -15.95 -15.76
CA ASP A 37 -37.67 -17.26 -15.48
C ASP A 37 -36.65 -18.35 -15.09
N VAL A 38 -35.35 -18.05 -15.18
CA VAL A 38 -34.25 -18.89 -14.68
C VAL A 38 -34.15 -18.87 -13.13
N VAL A 39 -34.87 -17.98 -12.44
CA VAL A 39 -34.83 -17.82 -10.98
C VAL A 39 -36.16 -18.28 -10.35
N HIS A 40 -36.25 -19.55 -9.98
CA HIS A 40 -37.30 -20.04 -9.07
C HIS A 40 -36.94 -19.61 -7.63
N VAL A 41 -37.51 -18.51 -7.14
CA VAL A 41 -37.20 -17.96 -5.82
C VAL A 41 -37.77 -18.85 -4.69
N LYS A 42 -36.89 -19.57 -3.98
CA LYS A 42 -37.11 -20.08 -2.62
C LYS A 42 -35.86 -19.78 -1.78
N GLY A 43 -35.55 -18.49 -1.60
CA GLY A 43 -34.37 -18.00 -0.87
C GLY A 43 -34.22 -16.49 -0.98
N THR A 44 -33.13 -15.93 -0.45
CA THR A 44 -32.76 -14.54 -0.77
C THR A 44 -32.32 -14.45 -2.24
N TRP A 45 -32.56 -13.31 -2.91
CA TRP A 45 -32.22 -13.15 -4.33
C TRP A 45 -30.74 -13.48 -4.64
N ALA A 46 -29.82 -13.09 -3.75
CA ALA A 46 -28.40 -13.37 -3.91
C ALA A 46 -28.09 -14.88 -3.84
N GLU A 47 -28.74 -15.63 -2.93
CA GLU A 47 -28.56 -17.10 -2.84
C GLU A 47 -29.04 -17.81 -4.10
N GLU A 48 -30.13 -17.35 -4.70
CA GLU A 48 -30.64 -17.90 -5.96
C GLU A 48 -29.74 -17.55 -7.15
N GLU A 49 -29.19 -16.33 -7.20
CA GLU A 49 -28.22 -15.95 -8.23
C GLU A 49 -26.92 -16.78 -8.13
N ALA A 50 -26.43 -17.04 -6.91
CA ALA A 50 -25.30 -17.93 -6.66
C ALA A 50 -25.55 -19.37 -7.17
N LYS A 51 -26.82 -19.79 -7.30
CA LYS A 51 -27.14 -21.11 -7.87
C LYS A 51 -26.89 -21.19 -9.37
N LEU A 52 -27.02 -20.08 -10.07
CA LEU A 52 -26.79 -19.96 -11.51
C LEU A 52 -25.33 -19.71 -11.85
N ASN A 53 -24.54 -19.25 -10.89
CA ASN A 53 -23.10 -19.10 -11.07
C ASN A 53 -22.44 -20.47 -11.25
N SER A 54 -21.65 -20.62 -12.31
CA SER A 54 -20.87 -21.83 -12.58
C SER A 54 -19.71 -22.01 -11.61
N GLN A 55 -19.28 -20.94 -10.96
CA GLN A 55 -18.30 -20.97 -9.88
C GLN A 55 -18.97 -21.27 -8.53
N GLN A 56 -18.17 -21.76 -7.59
CA GLN A 56 -18.64 -21.97 -6.22
C GLN A 56 -18.70 -20.62 -5.50
N VAL A 57 -19.93 -20.23 -5.12
CA VAL A 57 -20.20 -19.00 -4.37
C VAL A 57 -20.82 -19.37 -3.03
N GLN A 58 -20.20 -18.92 -1.95
CA GLN A 58 -20.74 -18.97 -0.59
C GLN A 58 -21.26 -17.58 -0.22
N ILE A 59 -22.49 -17.51 0.28
CA ILE A 59 -23.09 -16.26 0.75
C ILE A 59 -23.24 -16.35 2.25
N ILE A 60 -22.61 -15.39 2.92
CA ILE A 60 -22.75 -15.18 4.35
C ILE A 60 -23.83 -14.12 4.54
N THR A 61 -25.01 -14.55 5.00
CA THR A 61 -26.17 -13.69 5.16
C THR A 61 -26.07 -12.84 6.43
N LYS A 62 -26.77 -11.70 6.47
CA LYS A 62 -26.97 -10.90 7.69
C LYS A 62 -27.37 -11.74 8.91
N LYS A 63 -28.29 -12.69 8.73
CA LYS A 63 -28.78 -13.55 9.81
C LYS A 63 -27.66 -14.44 10.39
N GLU A 64 -26.77 -14.94 9.54
CA GLU A 64 -25.63 -15.75 9.98
C GLU A 64 -24.56 -14.90 10.69
N ILE A 65 -24.31 -13.68 10.19
CA ILE A 65 -23.44 -12.68 10.83
C ILE A 65 -23.95 -12.38 12.25
N GLU A 66 -25.24 -12.06 12.38
CA GLU A 66 -25.89 -11.77 13.66
C GLU A 66 -25.87 -12.98 14.60
N LYS A 67 -26.17 -14.18 14.08
CA LYS A 67 -26.17 -15.43 14.88
C LYS A 67 -24.80 -15.76 15.45
N LYS A 68 -23.72 -15.48 14.70
CA LYS A 68 -22.34 -15.71 15.14
C LYS A 68 -21.79 -14.57 15.99
N GLN A 69 -22.51 -13.45 16.11
CA GLN A 69 -22.04 -12.23 16.77
C GLN A 69 -20.63 -11.82 16.29
N ALA A 70 -20.37 -12.01 15.00
CA ALA A 70 -19.09 -11.66 14.38
C ALA A 70 -18.89 -10.15 14.50
N LYS A 71 -17.73 -9.69 14.99
CA LYS A 71 -17.46 -8.27 15.20
C LYS A 71 -16.73 -7.64 14.02
N SER A 72 -16.00 -8.46 13.28
CA SER A 72 -15.28 -8.08 12.08
C SER A 72 -15.57 -9.04 10.93
N VAL A 73 -15.28 -8.61 9.71
CA VAL A 73 -15.35 -9.48 8.53
C VAL A 73 -14.41 -10.68 8.69
N GLU A 74 -13.24 -10.49 9.29
CA GLU A 74 -12.29 -11.57 9.62
C GLU A 74 -12.95 -12.73 10.42
N ASP A 75 -13.74 -12.41 11.45
CA ASP A 75 -14.35 -13.41 12.35
C ASP A 75 -15.29 -14.40 11.62
N ILE A 76 -15.83 -13.98 10.48
CA ILE A 76 -16.88 -14.71 9.77
C ILE A 76 -16.37 -15.37 8.48
N ILE A 77 -15.45 -14.73 7.74
CA ILE A 77 -14.98 -15.26 6.45
C ILE A 77 -14.16 -16.55 6.61
N PHE A 78 -13.37 -16.67 7.68
CA PHE A 78 -12.55 -17.87 7.93
C PHE A 78 -13.36 -19.08 8.41
N THR A 79 -14.67 -18.91 8.62
CA THR A 79 -15.58 -20.03 8.88
C THR A 79 -16.11 -20.68 7.60
N GLN A 80 -15.82 -20.11 6.43
CA GLN A 80 -16.24 -20.63 5.14
C GLN A 80 -15.34 -21.76 4.67
N THR A 81 -15.92 -22.76 4.02
CA THR A 81 -15.17 -23.90 3.50
C THR A 81 -14.16 -23.43 2.46
N GLY A 82 -12.92 -23.95 2.45
CA GLY A 82 -11.90 -23.58 1.48
C GLY A 82 -11.30 -22.18 1.64
N VAL A 83 -11.62 -21.45 2.72
CA VAL A 83 -10.98 -20.19 3.09
C VAL A 83 -10.08 -20.45 4.29
N SER A 84 -8.80 -20.07 4.19
CA SER A 84 -7.81 -20.29 5.24
C SER A 84 -7.11 -18.98 5.62
N ARG A 85 -6.87 -18.81 6.91
CA ARG A 85 -6.05 -17.72 7.45
C ARG A 85 -4.58 -18.04 7.23
N THR A 86 -3.87 -17.11 6.60
CA THR A 86 -2.40 -17.11 6.56
C THR A 86 -1.90 -16.00 7.47
N VAL A 87 -0.74 -16.21 8.09
CA VAL A 87 -0.09 -15.17 8.91
C VAL A 87 1.37 -15.16 8.51
N ASP A 88 1.85 -14.00 8.07
CA ASP A 88 3.25 -13.86 7.69
C ASP A 88 4.15 -13.63 8.91
N ALA A 89 5.47 -13.57 8.68
CA ALA A 89 6.45 -13.33 9.75
C ALA A 89 6.29 -11.96 10.44
N MET A 90 5.53 -11.03 9.84
CA MET A 90 5.22 -9.73 10.42
C MET A 90 3.95 -9.74 11.26
N GLY A 91 3.23 -10.86 11.29
CA GLY A 91 1.95 -11.01 11.96
C GLY A 91 0.76 -10.53 11.15
N ARG A 92 0.93 -10.12 9.88
CA ARG A 92 -0.16 -9.66 9.01
C ARG A 92 -1.03 -10.83 8.61
N VAL A 93 -2.35 -10.63 8.56
CA VAL A 93 -3.29 -11.69 8.18
C VAL A 93 -3.51 -11.67 6.69
N GLY A 94 -3.38 -12.82 6.02
CA GLY A 94 -3.80 -12.98 4.64
C GLY A 94 -5.00 -13.92 4.49
N VAL A 95 -5.83 -13.66 3.48
CA VAL A 95 -6.97 -14.50 3.10
C VAL A 95 -6.56 -15.38 1.92
N SER A 96 -6.34 -16.67 2.17
CA SER A 96 -6.10 -17.66 1.12
C SER A 96 -7.39 -18.41 0.81
N ILE A 97 -7.69 -18.57 -0.49
CA ILE A 97 -8.84 -19.35 -0.98
C ILE A 97 -8.29 -20.55 -1.76
N ARG A 98 -8.69 -21.76 -1.36
CA ARG A 98 -8.28 -23.04 -1.96
C ARG A 98 -6.76 -23.23 -2.08
N GLY A 99 -6.01 -22.66 -1.14
CA GLY A 99 -4.54 -22.77 -1.08
C GLY A 99 -3.80 -21.82 -2.03
N ALA A 100 -4.51 -20.96 -2.77
CA ALA A 100 -3.87 -19.87 -3.51
C ALA A 100 -3.22 -18.88 -2.54
N GLU A 101 -2.10 -18.28 -2.95
CA GLU A 101 -1.43 -17.26 -2.17
C GLU A 101 -2.36 -16.08 -1.86
N ALA A 102 -2.22 -15.48 -0.67
CA ALA A 102 -3.14 -14.44 -0.20
C ALA A 102 -3.22 -13.21 -1.14
N ARG A 103 -2.12 -12.88 -1.84
CA ARG A 103 -2.08 -11.81 -2.85
C ARG A 103 -2.96 -12.06 -4.08
N HIS A 104 -3.47 -13.28 -4.25
CA HIS A 104 -4.36 -13.69 -5.34
C HIS A 104 -5.83 -13.78 -4.93
N THR A 105 -6.19 -13.25 -3.75
CA THR A 105 -7.57 -13.06 -3.33
C THR A 105 -7.95 -11.59 -3.49
N LEU A 106 -8.93 -11.31 -4.35
CA LEU A 106 -9.45 -9.96 -4.53
C LEU A 106 -10.47 -9.64 -3.43
N ILE A 107 -10.19 -8.63 -2.60
CA ILE A 107 -11.11 -8.18 -1.54
C ILE A 107 -11.80 -6.90 -2.00
N LEU A 108 -13.13 -6.93 -2.03
CA LEU A 108 -13.98 -5.84 -2.49
C LEU A 108 -14.92 -5.39 -1.37
N VAL A 109 -15.18 -4.08 -1.28
CA VAL A 109 -16.34 -3.52 -0.58
C VAL A 109 -17.23 -2.89 -1.62
N ASP A 110 -18.47 -3.38 -1.72
CA ASP A 110 -19.44 -2.95 -2.72
C ASP A 110 -18.89 -2.98 -4.16
N GLY A 111 -18.09 -3.99 -4.48
CA GLY A 111 -17.47 -4.16 -5.80
C GLY A 111 -16.18 -3.34 -6.04
N GLN A 112 -15.75 -2.53 -5.07
CA GLN A 112 -14.50 -1.74 -5.13
C GLN A 112 -13.36 -2.44 -4.39
N PRO A 113 -12.17 -2.59 -5.00
CA PRO A 113 -10.98 -3.08 -4.29
C PRO A 113 -10.64 -2.18 -3.11
N VAL A 114 -10.40 -2.78 -1.94
CA VAL A 114 -10.12 -2.03 -0.70
C VAL A 114 -8.69 -2.10 -0.21
N LEU A 115 -7.93 -3.11 -0.64
CA LEU A 115 -6.52 -3.22 -0.28
C LEU A 115 -5.73 -2.16 -1.02
N GLY A 116 -4.85 -1.46 -0.30
CA GLY A 116 -3.82 -0.64 -0.92
C GLY A 116 -2.83 -1.52 -1.69
N ASP A 117 -2.10 -0.93 -2.62
CA ASP A 117 -1.18 -1.65 -3.52
C ASP A 117 -0.12 -2.48 -2.81
N PHE A 118 0.42 -1.98 -1.70
CA PHE A 118 1.36 -2.74 -0.87
C PHE A 118 0.68 -3.91 -0.14
N ASP A 119 -0.51 -3.67 0.41
CA ASP A 119 -1.27 -4.69 1.11
C ASP A 119 -1.69 -5.80 0.15
N LYS A 120 -2.05 -5.44 -1.09
CA LYS A 120 -2.27 -6.38 -2.18
C LYS A 120 -1.02 -7.23 -2.44
N TYR A 121 0.15 -6.61 -2.65
CA TYR A 121 1.39 -7.35 -2.93
C TYR A 121 1.74 -8.33 -1.80
N SER A 122 1.66 -7.86 -0.56
CA SER A 122 2.00 -8.66 0.63
C SER A 122 0.88 -9.61 1.06
N GLY A 123 -0.28 -9.59 0.39
CA GLY A 123 -1.47 -10.34 0.78
C GLY A 123 -2.02 -9.94 2.15
N ALA A 124 -1.69 -8.75 2.65
CA ALA A 124 -2.08 -8.24 3.95
C ALA A 124 -3.56 -7.80 3.94
N ALA A 125 -4.42 -8.71 4.34
CA ALA A 125 -5.85 -8.51 4.49
C ALA A 125 -6.24 -7.97 5.87
N ASP A 126 -5.37 -7.19 6.53
CA ASP A 126 -5.71 -6.56 7.83
C ASP A 126 -6.98 -5.70 7.72
N GLU A 127 -7.30 -5.21 6.52
CA GLU A 127 -8.55 -4.51 6.21
C GLU A 127 -9.81 -5.30 6.63
N VAL A 128 -9.84 -6.64 6.48
CA VAL A 128 -10.99 -7.46 6.89
C VAL A 128 -11.15 -7.53 8.41
N GLN A 129 -10.07 -7.27 9.17
CA GLN A 129 -10.14 -7.11 10.61
C GLN A 129 -10.73 -5.74 10.97
N ARG A 130 -10.40 -4.70 10.19
CA ARG A 130 -10.81 -3.30 10.45
C ARG A 130 -12.27 -3.04 10.10
N LEU A 131 -12.80 -3.72 9.08
CA LEU A 131 -14.20 -3.64 8.68
C LEU A 131 -15.13 -4.34 9.70
N GLY A 132 -15.94 -3.54 10.37
CA GLY A 132 -17.00 -4.01 11.26
C GLY A 132 -18.17 -4.64 10.49
N THR A 133 -18.81 -5.65 11.09
CA THR A 133 -19.95 -6.37 10.46
C THR A 133 -21.28 -5.62 10.62
N GLU A 134 -21.33 -4.62 11.49
CA GLU A 134 -22.53 -3.91 11.87
C GLU A 134 -23.18 -3.13 10.71
N ASN A 135 -22.41 -2.74 9.70
CA ASN A 135 -22.90 -2.12 8.47
C ASN A 135 -22.95 -3.08 7.27
N VAL A 136 -22.65 -4.36 7.48
CA VAL A 136 -22.63 -5.38 6.41
C VAL A 136 -24.03 -5.96 6.22
N GLU A 137 -24.48 -6.04 4.97
CA GLU A 137 -25.72 -6.72 4.58
C GLU A 137 -25.45 -8.20 4.28
N ARG A 138 -24.36 -8.48 3.56
CA ARG A 138 -23.89 -9.85 3.29
C ARG A 138 -22.44 -9.84 2.83
N ILE A 139 -21.81 -11.00 2.86
CA ILE A 139 -20.48 -11.22 2.26
C ILE A 139 -20.61 -12.33 1.24
N GLU A 140 -20.04 -12.12 0.06
CA GLU A 140 -19.99 -13.09 -1.03
C GLU A 140 -18.55 -13.60 -1.17
N VAL A 141 -18.35 -14.92 -1.03
CA VAL A 141 -17.05 -15.57 -1.21
C VAL A 141 -17.11 -16.44 -2.46
N ILE A 142 -16.35 -16.05 -3.47
CA ILE A 142 -16.28 -16.72 -4.78
C ILE A 142 -14.95 -17.45 -4.85
N GLN A 143 -15.01 -18.74 -5.15
CA GLN A 143 -13.83 -19.60 -5.13
C GLN A 143 -13.42 -20.01 -6.53
N GLY A 144 -12.11 -20.02 -6.79
CA GLY A 144 -11.55 -20.43 -8.07
C GLY A 144 -11.36 -19.26 -9.03
N ALA A 145 -11.32 -19.57 -10.32
CA ALA A 145 -10.83 -18.71 -11.40
C ALA A 145 -11.76 -17.53 -11.73
N ALA A 146 -11.86 -16.54 -10.84
CA ALA A 146 -12.80 -15.43 -10.97
C ALA A 146 -12.31 -14.30 -11.90
N SER A 147 -11.06 -14.35 -12.39
CA SER A 147 -10.46 -13.29 -13.21
C SER A 147 -11.26 -12.90 -14.45
N ALA A 148 -11.86 -13.86 -15.15
CA ALA A 148 -12.64 -13.58 -16.36
C ALA A 148 -13.86 -12.69 -16.11
N LYS A 149 -14.44 -12.72 -14.90
CA LYS A 149 -15.63 -11.93 -14.53
C LYS A 149 -15.28 -10.72 -13.66
N TYR A 150 -14.41 -10.89 -12.67
CA TYR A 150 -14.12 -9.87 -11.65
C TYR A 150 -12.87 -9.03 -11.95
N GLY A 151 -12.05 -9.43 -12.92
CA GLY A 151 -10.86 -8.70 -13.35
C GLY A 151 -9.56 -9.28 -12.86
N SER A 152 -8.46 -8.57 -13.18
CA SER A 152 -7.12 -8.92 -12.72
C SER A 152 -7.09 -9.10 -11.20
N ASP A 153 -6.24 -10.00 -10.69
CA ASP A 153 -6.01 -10.31 -9.27
C ASP A 153 -6.92 -11.39 -8.66
N ALA A 154 -8.06 -11.70 -9.29
CA ALA A 154 -9.00 -12.73 -8.81
C ALA A 154 -8.61 -14.18 -9.21
N ILE A 155 -7.32 -14.55 -9.06
CA ILE A 155 -6.81 -15.88 -9.44
C ILE A 155 -7.27 -16.96 -8.46
N GLY A 156 -7.16 -16.71 -7.15
CA GLY A 156 -7.58 -17.63 -6.09
C GLY A 156 -9.07 -17.52 -5.76
N GLY A 157 -9.61 -16.30 -5.87
CA GLY A 157 -11.03 -16.02 -5.66
C GLY A 157 -11.31 -14.56 -5.33
N VAL A 158 -12.53 -14.30 -4.86
CA VAL A 158 -13.03 -12.97 -4.50
C VAL A 158 -13.76 -13.03 -3.16
N VAL A 159 -13.52 -12.04 -2.29
CA VAL A 159 -14.35 -11.76 -1.11
C VAL A 159 -14.99 -10.39 -1.33
N ASN A 160 -16.30 -10.35 -1.55
CA ASN A 160 -17.04 -9.12 -1.81
C ASN A 160 -17.99 -8.82 -0.64
N ILE A 161 -17.69 -7.75 0.09
CA ILE A 161 -18.42 -7.30 1.28
C ILE A 161 -19.45 -6.29 0.82
N ILE A 162 -20.74 -6.61 0.97
CA ILE A 162 -21.82 -5.74 0.55
C ILE A 162 -22.37 -5.00 1.77
N THR A 163 -22.34 -3.68 1.74
CA THR A 163 -22.83 -2.83 2.84
C THR A 163 -24.33 -2.59 2.75
N LYS A 164 -24.93 -2.21 3.89
CA LYS A 164 -26.36 -1.94 4.03
C LYS A 164 -26.79 -0.72 3.20
N LYS A 165 -27.82 -0.90 2.38
CA LYS A 165 -28.49 0.17 1.62
C LYS A 165 -29.46 0.96 2.50
N ALA A 166 -29.83 2.16 2.03
CA ALA A 166 -30.82 3.01 2.70
C ALA A 166 -32.17 2.26 2.85
N GLN A 167 -32.67 2.19 4.09
CA GLN A 167 -33.86 1.40 4.41
C GLN A 167 -35.16 2.09 3.99
N LYS A 168 -36.20 1.30 3.67
CA LYS A 168 -37.53 1.83 3.32
C LYS A 168 -38.30 2.38 4.53
N LYS A 169 -38.02 1.86 5.72
CA LYS A 169 -38.59 2.33 6.98
C LYS A 169 -37.55 3.18 7.71
N PRO A 170 -37.96 4.24 8.42
CA PRO A 170 -37.05 4.96 9.30
C PRO A 170 -36.49 4.02 10.35
N THR A 171 -35.17 4.01 10.53
CA THR A 171 -34.51 3.17 11.53
C THR A 171 -33.35 3.92 12.18
N LEU A 172 -33.15 3.67 13.47
CA LEU A 172 -31.96 4.07 14.20
C LEU A 172 -31.34 2.82 14.83
N GLN A 173 -30.06 2.60 14.55
CA GLN A 173 -29.26 1.54 15.15
C GLN A 173 -28.12 2.18 15.94
N LEU A 174 -27.93 1.71 17.17
CA LEU A 174 -26.82 2.09 18.04
C LEU A 174 -26.18 0.79 18.55
N ASN A 175 -24.88 0.65 18.35
CA ASN A 175 -24.08 -0.39 18.98
C ASN A 175 -22.96 0.28 19.77
N ALA A 176 -22.80 -0.12 21.02
CA ALA A 176 -21.70 0.30 21.86
C ALA A 176 -21.09 -0.94 22.51
N GLU A 177 -19.78 -1.10 22.38
CA GLU A 177 -19.03 -2.19 22.99
C GLU A 177 -17.90 -1.63 23.83
N GLY A 178 -17.69 -2.22 25.01
CA GLY A 178 -16.52 -1.96 25.84
C GLY A 178 -15.81 -3.27 26.13
N MET A 179 -14.49 -3.30 25.95
CA MET A 179 -13.66 -4.44 26.31
C MET A 179 -12.56 -4.02 27.29
N ARG A 180 -12.30 -4.91 28.24
CA ARG A 180 -11.17 -4.84 29.16
C ARG A 180 -10.54 -6.22 29.29
N ARG A 181 -9.23 -6.28 29.47
CA ARG A 181 -8.52 -7.49 29.90
C ARG A 181 -8.33 -7.45 31.40
N LYS A 182 -8.01 -8.59 32.00
CA LYS A 182 -7.71 -8.71 33.44
C LYS A 182 -6.58 -7.76 33.88
N SER A 183 -5.63 -7.46 32.98
CA SER A 183 -4.50 -6.56 33.22
C SER A 183 -4.84 -5.06 33.12
N ASP A 184 -6.01 -4.70 32.57
CA ASP A 184 -6.33 -3.31 32.24
C ASP A 184 -6.99 -2.53 33.40
N GLY A 185 -7.14 -3.17 34.57
CA GLY A 185 -7.79 -2.58 35.74
C GLY A 185 -9.31 -2.46 35.60
N ASP A 186 -9.87 -1.37 36.15
CA ASP A 186 -11.31 -1.09 36.19
C ASP A 186 -11.81 -0.28 34.98
N ALA A 187 -10.89 0.21 34.13
CA ALA A 187 -11.24 0.95 32.93
C ALA A 187 -11.61 0.01 31.77
N PHE A 188 -12.40 0.52 30.83
CA PHE A 188 -12.63 -0.09 29.52
C PHE A 188 -11.81 0.68 28.48
N PRO A 189 -10.52 0.33 28.29
CA PRO A 189 -9.64 1.09 27.41
C PRO A 189 -9.92 0.85 25.92
N TYR A 190 -10.74 -0.13 25.57
CA TYR A 190 -11.10 -0.44 24.19
C TYR A 190 -12.60 -0.29 24.02
N GLN A 191 -13.02 0.68 23.23
CA GLN A 191 -14.41 1.02 23.02
C GLN A 191 -14.73 1.10 21.54
N ASN A 192 -15.84 0.48 21.16
CA ASN A 192 -16.33 0.55 19.79
C ASN A 192 -17.73 1.17 19.81
N PHE A 193 -17.95 2.14 18.95
CA PHE A 193 -19.24 2.78 18.76
C PHE A 193 -19.63 2.70 17.30
N PHE A 194 -20.89 2.35 17.04
CA PHE A 194 -21.49 2.44 15.73
C PHE A 194 -22.88 3.03 15.84
N ILE A 195 -23.18 3.96 14.93
CA ILE A 195 -24.50 4.53 14.74
C ILE A 195 -24.88 4.42 13.27
N ARG A 196 -26.14 4.08 13.03
CA ARG A 196 -26.75 4.21 11.71
C ARG A 196 -28.16 4.76 11.82
N ALA A 197 -28.46 5.76 11.00
CA ALA A 197 -29.79 6.34 10.87
C ALA A 197 -30.23 6.27 9.40
N ASP A 198 -31.42 5.73 9.16
CA ASP A 198 -32.05 5.70 7.85
C ASP A 198 -33.32 6.55 7.88
N SER A 199 -33.53 7.36 6.84
CA SER A 199 -34.67 8.28 6.72
C SER A 199 -36.00 7.56 6.49
N GLY A 200 -35.96 6.29 6.07
CA GLY A 200 -37.09 5.66 5.40
C GLY A 200 -37.34 6.25 4.00
N GLN A 201 -38.41 5.81 3.34
CA GLN A 201 -38.81 6.30 2.04
C GLN A 201 -39.39 7.72 2.13
N MET A 202 -38.68 8.70 1.59
CA MET A 202 -39.09 10.11 1.45
C MET A 202 -39.44 10.40 -0.01
N GLY A 203 -40.68 10.10 -0.40
CA GLY A 203 -41.09 10.18 -1.80
C GLY A 203 -40.31 9.19 -2.65
N LYS A 204 -39.44 9.68 -3.55
CA LYS A 204 -38.55 8.84 -4.39
C LYS A 204 -37.15 8.65 -3.79
N LEU A 205 -36.82 9.36 -2.71
CA LEU A 205 -35.49 9.37 -2.11
C LEU A 205 -35.47 8.54 -0.81
N LYS A 206 -34.38 7.83 -0.57
CA LYS A 206 -34.00 7.27 0.72
C LYS A 206 -32.57 7.68 1.03
N VAL A 207 -32.30 8.01 2.28
CA VAL A 207 -30.96 8.36 2.75
C VAL A 207 -30.64 7.55 4.01
N GLY A 208 -29.43 7.01 4.06
CA GLY A 208 -28.85 6.38 5.23
C GLY A 208 -27.53 7.05 5.56
N LEU A 209 -27.30 7.30 6.85
CA LEU A 209 -26.03 7.79 7.39
C LEU A 209 -25.51 6.77 8.39
N SER A 210 -24.22 6.47 8.33
CA SER A 210 -23.54 5.62 9.29
C SER A 210 -22.27 6.28 9.80
N GLY A 211 -21.92 6.02 11.05
CA GLY A 211 -20.67 6.44 11.65
C GLY A 211 -20.15 5.38 12.61
N SER A 212 -18.85 5.13 12.60
CA SER A 212 -18.19 4.28 13.58
C SER A 212 -16.89 4.90 14.10
N LYS A 213 -16.58 4.56 15.35
CA LYS A 213 -15.25 4.67 15.92
C LYS A 213 -14.91 3.33 16.56
N ARG A 214 -13.72 2.81 16.29
CA ARG A 214 -13.26 1.51 16.74
C ARG A 214 -11.83 1.60 17.26
N ASP A 215 -11.61 1.03 18.44
CA ASP A 215 -10.27 0.88 19.00
C ASP A 215 -9.72 -0.49 18.56
N LEU A 216 -8.71 -0.48 17.69
CA LEU A 216 -7.96 -1.65 17.29
C LEU A 216 -7.03 -2.05 18.43
N MET A 217 -7.20 -3.28 18.94
CA MET A 217 -6.46 -3.76 20.09
C MET A 217 -5.01 -4.16 19.75
N PRO A 218 -4.05 -3.93 20.66
CA PRO A 218 -2.70 -4.43 20.49
C PRO A 218 -2.64 -5.94 20.65
N VAL A 219 -2.01 -6.61 19.68
CA VAL A 219 -1.58 -8.01 19.82
C VAL A 219 -0.20 -8.01 20.46
N LEU A 220 -0.13 -8.27 21.77
CA LEU A 220 1.12 -8.25 22.52
C LEU A 220 1.91 -9.55 22.29
N ALA A 221 3.23 -9.43 22.19
CA ALA A 221 4.12 -10.58 22.19
C ALA A 221 4.04 -11.34 23.51
N SER A 222 3.93 -12.68 23.44
CA SER A 222 3.91 -13.57 24.61
C SER A 222 5.29 -13.92 25.15
N VAL A 223 6.33 -13.80 24.31
CA VAL A 223 7.71 -14.12 24.64
C VAL A 223 8.42 -12.88 25.18
N LYS A 224 9.23 -13.05 26.23
CA LYS A 224 10.09 -11.98 26.76
C LYS A 224 11.12 -11.55 25.70
N ARG A 225 11.59 -10.32 25.82
CA ARG A 225 12.70 -9.81 25.00
C ARG A 225 13.96 -10.64 25.21
N ARG A 226 14.87 -10.55 24.26
CA ARG A 226 16.20 -11.15 24.39
C ARG A 226 16.95 -10.47 25.54
N ASP A 227 17.52 -11.29 26.43
CA ASP A 227 18.49 -10.84 27.44
C ASP A 227 19.82 -10.51 26.76
N SER A 228 20.26 -9.27 26.92
CA SER A 228 21.47 -8.72 26.32
C SER A 228 22.66 -8.68 27.28
N GLY A 229 22.44 -8.83 28.59
CA GLY A 229 23.43 -8.51 29.61
C GLY A 229 23.79 -7.02 29.72
N MET A 230 23.08 -6.12 29.03
CA MET A 230 23.35 -4.67 28.97
C MET A 230 22.15 -3.83 29.44
N ALA A 231 21.42 -4.33 30.44
CA ALA A 231 20.21 -3.73 31.01
C ALA A 231 20.52 -2.97 32.32
N PHE A 232 21.35 -1.93 32.24
CA PHE A 232 21.83 -1.14 33.38
C PHE A 232 20.72 -0.29 34.03
N ASP A 233 19.95 0.42 33.21
CA ASP A 233 18.85 1.33 33.58
C ASP A 233 17.51 0.89 33.00
N TYR A 234 17.46 -0.27 32.33
CA TYR A 234 16.27 -0.78 31.65
C TYR A 234 15.01 -0.77 32.52
N ALA A 235 15.15 -1.16 33.79
CA ALA A 235 14.05 -1.21 34.75
C ALA A 235 13.51 0.19 35.15
N LYS A 236 14.25 1.26 34.90
CA LYS A 236 13.82 2.65 35.13
C LYS A 236 12.93 3.18 33.99
N HIS A 237 12.95 2.53 32.84
CA HIS A 237 12.19 2.92 31.66
C HIS A 237 10.89 2.10 31.52
N ASN A 238 9.80 2.75 31.08
CA ASN A 238 8.51 2.09 30.91
C ASN A 238 8.37 1.44 29.51
N PHE A 239 9.18 0.42 29.24
CA PHE A 239 9.12 -0.32 27.98
C PHE A 239 7.97 -1.33 27.94
N LYS A 240 6.78 -0.88 27.52
CA LYS A 240 5.61 -1.75 27.27
C LYS A 240 5.96 -2.95 26.38
N PRO A 241 5.32 -4.13 26.53
CA PRO A 241 5.58 -5.30 25.68
C PRO A 241 5.48 -4.99 24.19
N ASN A 242 6.27 -5.69 23.37
CA ASN A 242 6.25 -5.48 21.92
C ASN A 242 4.86 -5.75 21.35
N VAL A 243 4.43 -4.91 20.40
CA VAL A 243 3.17 -5.10 19.70
C VAL A 243 3.43 -5.69 18.31
N LEU A 244 2.79 -6.82 18.05
CA LEU A 244 2.95 -7.58 16.82
C LEU A 244 2.23 -6.93 15.63
N ARG A 245 1.24 -6.08 15.88
CA ARG A 245 0.45 -5.37 14.85
C ARG A 245 0.25 -3.91 15.22
N TYR A 246 -0.08 -3.10 14.23
CA TYR A 246 -0.59 -1.76 14.46
C TYR A 246 -1.88 -1.80 15.29
N TYR A 247 -2.01 -0.85 16.21
CA TYR A 247 -3.15 -0.69 17.09
C TYR A 247 -3.41 0.80 17.28
N GLY A 248 -4.62 1.20 17.68
CA GLY A 248 -5.01 2.60 17.75
C GLY A 248 -6.45 2.77 17.30
N ASP A 249 -6.76 3.93 16.73
CA ASP A 249 -8.15 4.31 16.45
C ASP A 249 -8.42 4.23 14.94
N ALA A 250 -9.58 3.68 14.59
CA ALA A 250 -10.14 3.75 13.25
C ALA A 250 -11.54 4.38 13.32
N ALA A 251 -11.86 5.25 12.37
CA ALA A 251 -13.18 5.86 12.27
C ALA A 251 -13.69 5.87 10.83
N ASP A 252 -14.99 5.68 10.67
CA ASP A 252 -15.66 5.60 9.36
C ASP A 252 -16.93 6.44 9.39
N ILE A 253 -17.17 7.23 8.35
CA ILE A 253 -18.42 7.98 8.15
C ILE A 253 -18.91 7.72 6.74
N GLY A 254 -20.10 7.13 6.65
CA GLY A 254 -20.72 6.72 5.41
C GLY A 254 -22.06 7.43 5.17
N LEU A 255 -22.31 7.76 3.91
CA LEU A 255 -23.61 8.20 3.40
C LEU A 255 -24.01 7.27 2.26
N VAL A 256 -25.25 6.79 2.29
CA VAL A 256 -25.88 6.10 1.16
C VAL A 256 -27.19 6.81 0.81
N ALA A 257 -27.34 7.23 -0.44
CA ALA A 257 -28.56 7.79 -0.97
C ALA A 257 -29.07 6.92 -2.11
N THR A 258 -30.38 6.68 -2.15
CA THR A 258 -31.05 5.95 -3.22
C THR A 258 -32.19 6.78 -3.74
N TYR A 259 -32.19 7.06 -5.04
CA TYR A 259 -33.26 7.76 -5.74
C TYR A 259 -33.92 6.83 -6.77
N ASP A 260 -35.17 6.46 -6.50
CA ASP A 260 -35.99 5.65 -7.40
C ASP A 260 -36.73 6.59 -8.37
N ALA A 261 -36.09 6.93 -9.49
CA ALA A 261 -36.66 7.87 -10.47
C ALA A 261 -38.00 7.37 -11.02
N ASN A 262 -38.09 6.06 -11.27
CA ASN A 262 -39.28 5.29 -11.61
C ASN A 262 -39.01 3.79 -11.41
N ASP A 263 -39.99 2.93 -11.70
CA ASP A 263 -39.89 1.46 -11.52
C ASP A 263 -38.75 0.80 -12.33
N LYS A 264 -38.22 1.50 -13.34
CA LYS A 264 -37.15 1.02 -14.20
C LYS A 264 -35.81 1.66 -13.92
N ASN A 265 -35.74 2.84 -13.31
CA ASN A 265 -34.51 3.62 -13.17
C ASN A 265 -34.22 3.93 -11.71
N LYS A 266 -33.08 3.46 -11.24
CA LYS A 266 -32.61 3.64 -9.87
C LYS A 266 -31.22 4.26 -9.87
N PHE A 267 -31.03 5.30 -9.09
CA PHE A 267 -29.73 5.92 -8.85
C PHE A 267 -29.32 5.69 -7.40
N GLU A 268 -28.07 5.33 -7.18
CA GLU A 268 -27.50 5.08 -5.87
C GLU A 268 -26.19 5.85 -5.76
N MET A 269 -26.03 6.62 -4.68
CA MET A 269 -24.80 7.33 -4.37
C MET A 269 -24.29 6.84 -3.03
N ARG A 270 -23.00 6.54 -2.96
CA ARG A 270 -22.32 6.23 -1.70
C ARG A 270 -21.10 7.11 -1.56
N LEU A 271 -20.96 7.71 -0.39
CA LEU A 271 -19.81 8.50 -0.01
C LEU A 271 -19.28 7.93 1.29
N ASN A 272 -17.96 7.76 1.38
CA ASN A 272 -17.34 7.25 2.60
C ASN A 272 -16.06 8.02 2.92
N ARG A 273 -15.84 8.29 4.21
CA ARG A 273 -14.62 8.86 4.76
C ARG A 273 -14.14 7.94 5.87
N TYR A 274 -12.96 7.36 5.65
CA TYR A 274 -12.31 6.46 6.59
C TYR A 274 -10.97 7.04 7.05
N THR A 275 -10.72 7.04 8.35
CA THR A 275 -9.47 7.53 8.95
C THR A 275 -8.89 6.54 9.93
N GLU A 276 -7.58 6.43 9.96
CA GLU A 276 -6.84 5.66 10.96
C GLU A 276 -5.70 6.49 11.56
N ASP A 277 -5.48 6.31 12.85
CA ASP A 277 -4.29 6.76 13.58
C ASP A 277 -3.77 5.59 14.42
N LEU A 278 -2.75 4.93 13.88
CA LEU A 278 -2.25 3.67 14.40
C LEU A 278 -0.80 3.80 14.81
N VAL A 279 -0.44 3.01 15.80
CA VAL A 279 0.91 2.92 16.30
C VAL A 279 1.34 1.48 16.52
N ARG A 280 2.65 1.25 16.49
CA ARG A 280 3.27 -0.03 16.80
C ARG A 280 4.64 0.21 17.41
N ASP A 281 4.85 -0.30 18.62
CA ASP A 281 6.13 -0.18 19.31
C ASP A 281 6.84 -1.52 19.40
N VAL A 282 8.13 -1.53 19.06
CA VAL A 282 8.96 -2.74 19.04
C VAL A 282 10.33 -2.45 19.62
N LYS A 283 10.84 -3.35 20.46
CA LYS A 283 12.20 -3.33 20.99
C LYS A 283 12.74 -4.76 21.06
N HIS A 284 13.91 -5.04 20.48
CA HIS A 284 14.43 -6.38 20.26
C HIS A 284 14.98 -7.01 21.55
N SER A 285 15.78 -6.28 22.33
CA SER A 285 16.38 -6.75 23.59
C SER A 285 16.08 -5.84 24.78
N ASP A 286 16.53 -6.25 25.96
CA ASP A 286 16.53 -5.42 27.17
C ASP A 286 17.75 -4.48 27.28
N SER A 287 18.58 -4.36 26.24
CA SER A 287 19.74 -3.48 26.26
C SER A 287 19.33 -2.00 26.31
N ASP A 288 19.97 -1.21 27.18
CA ASP A 288 19.83 0.26 27.16
C ASP A 288 20.55 0.93 25.99
N LEU A 289 21.47 0.21 25.32
CA LEU A 289 22.17 0.69 24.13
C LEU A 289 21.36 0.49 22.84
N GLU A 290 20.21 -0.18 22.94
CA GLU A 290 19.29 -0.37 21.83
C GLU A 290 18.06 0.52 22.05
N PRO A 291 17.65 1.35 21.09
CA PRO A 291 16.44 2.16 21.27
C PRO A 291 15.17 1.33 21.04
N GLN A 292 14.04 1.76 21.61
CA GLN A 292 12.72 1.30 21.18
C GLN A 292 12.35 1.97 19.85
N GLN A 293 11.83 1.19 18.91
CA GLN A 293 11.25 1.68 17.66
C GLN A 293 9.78 2.01 17.84
N HIS A 294 9.37 3.17 17.36
CA HIS A 294 8.00 3.67 17.36
C HIS A 294 7.57 3.87 15.91
N PHE A 295 6.71 2.99 15.42
CA PHE A 295 6.06 3.15 14.12
C PHE A 295 4.72 3.84 14.31
N LYS A 296 4.48 4.90 13.55
CA LYS A 296 3.20 5.59 13.45
C LYS A 296 2.69 5.47 12.03
N ARG A 297 1.40 5.22 11.88
CA ARG A 297 0.70 5.20 10.59
C ARG A 297 -0.54 6.05 10.71
N THR A 298 -0.68 7.00 9.80
CA THR A 298 -1.92 7.74 9.62
C THR A 298 -2.42 7.51 8.21
N ALA A 299 -3.71 7.22 8.07
CA ALA A 299 -4.31 6.98 6.77
C ALA A 299 -5.64 7.74 6.64
N ASP A 300 -5.85 8.35 5.48
CA ASP A 300 -7.12 8.89 5.07
C ASP A 300 -7.59 8.28 3.75
N ARG A 301 -8.75 7.63 3.77
CA ARG A 301 -9.40 7.11 2.57
C ARG A 301 -10.74 7.80 2.36
N ASN A 302 -10.92 8.33 1.16
CA ASN A 302 -12.17 8.89 0.67
C ASN A 302 -12.65 8.04 -0.49
N THR A 303 -13.89 7.57 -0.46
CA THR A 303 -14.50 6.86 -1.59
C THR A 303 -15.81 7.51 -1.98
N ALA A 304 -16.06 7.58 -3.28
CA ALA A 304 -17.32 8.00 -3.87
C ALA A 304 -17.74 6.97 -4.92
N ASN A 305 -18.99 6.56 -4.87
CA ASN A 305 -19.62 5.65 -5.80
C ASN A 305 -20.92 6.27 -6.30
N LEU A 306 -21.11 6.26 -7.61
CA LEU A 306 -22.35 6.62 -8.27
C LEU A 306 -22.75 5.47 -9.18
N GLN A 307 -23.92 4.90 -8.90
CA GLN A 307 -24.46 3.78 -9.66
C GLN A 307 -25.83 4.15 -10.22
N TRP A 308 -26.00 3.95 -11.52
CA TRP A 308 -27.28 3.97 -12.20
C TRP A 308 -27.62 2.55 -12.63
N SER A 309 -28.75 2.02 -12.15
CA SER A 309 -29.30 0.76 -12.60
C SER A 309 -30.58 1.02 -13.39
N SER A 310 -30.70 0.37 -14.55
CA SER A 310 -31.93 0.46 -15.33
C SER A 310 -32.30 -0.84 -16.05
N ARG A 311 -33.54 -0.89 -16.53
CA ARG A 311 -34.10 -2.03 -17.26
C ARG A 311 -34.98 -1.56 -18.41
N ALA A 312 -34.80 -2.15 -19.58
CA ALA A 312 -35.72 -2.01 -20.71
C ALA A 312 -35.90 -3.35 -21.45
N GLY A 313 -37.16 -3.76 -21.60
CA GLY A 313 -37.52 -5.01 -22.27
C GLY A 313 -36.86 -6.22 -21.60
N LYS A 314 -36.06 -6.94 -22.37
CA LYS A 314 -35.33 -8.15 -21.95
C LYS A 314 -33.94 -7.86 -21.39
N SER A 315 -33.58 -6.59 -21.25
CA SER A 315 -32.24 -6.16 -20.84
C SER A 315 -32.25 -5.35 -19.56
N ASP A 316 -31.29 -5.60 -18.69
CA ASP A 316 -30.93 -4.73 -17.58
C ASP A 316 -29.48 -4.28 -17.71
N TRP A 317 -29.17 -3.12 -17.15
CA TRP A 317 -27.82 -2.58 -17.16
C TRP A 317 -27.53 -1.75 -15.92
N THR A 318 -26.24 -1.68 -15.62
CA THR A 318 -25.67 -0.83 -14.59
C THR A 318 -24.53 0.00 -15.17
N VAL A 319 -24.55 1.29 -14.87
CA VAL A 319 -23.42 2.18 -15.10
C VAL A 319 -22.94 2.66 -13.74
N GLU A 320 -21.66 2.48 -13.47
CA GLU A 320 -21.05 2.74 -12.18
C GLU A 320 -19.81 3.60 -12.36
N THR A 321 -19.65 4.60 -11.51
CA THR A 321 -18.45 5.44 -11.43
C THR A 321 -17.96 5.41 -9.99
N ASN A 322 -16.70 5.02 -9.85
CA ASN A 322 -16.01 4.77 -8.61
C ASN A 322 -14.80 5.70 -8.54
N TYR A 323 -14.69 6.45 -7.45
CA TYR A 323 -13.50 7.24 -7.16
C TYR A 323 -13.01 6.88 -5.76
N SER A 324 -11.74 6.53 -5.64
CA SER A 324 -11.08 6.36 -4.35
C SER A 324 -9.83 7.21 -4.31
N ARG A 325 -9.53 7.77 -3.13
CA ARG A 325 -8.24 8.38 -2.82
C ARG A 325 -7.82 7.95 -1.43
N ILE A 326 -6.66 7.33 -1.34
CA ILE A 326 -6.00 7.01 -0.09
C ILE A 326 -4.74 7.84 0.03
N LYS A 327 -4.57 8.51 1.15
CA LYS A 327 -3.28 9.04 1.59
C LYS A 327 -2.85 8.28 2.82
N GLU A 328 -1.62 7.81 2.82
CA GLU A 328 -1.04 7.12 3.96
C GLU A 328 0.33 7.73 4.25
N ASN A 329 0.59 7.99 5.52
CA ASN A 329 1.87 8.48 6.03
C ASN A 329 2.33 7.57 7.15
N ASP A 330 3.49 6.96 6.95
CA ASP A 330 4.20 6.16 7.92
C ASP A 330 5.44 6.91 8.39
N VAL A 331 5.64 6.93 9.71
CA VAL A 331 6.81 7.54 10.36
C VAL A 331 7.42 6.52 11.30
N ALA A 332 8.73 6.30 11.18
CA ALA A 332 9.49 5.57 12.17
C ALA A 332 10.35 6.53 12.99
N LEU A 333 10.15 6.45 14.30
CA LEU A 333 10.95 7.14 15.30
C LEU A 333 11.69 6.09 16.13
N ILE A 334 12.76 6.51 16.79
CA ILE A 334 13.38 5.72 17.85
C ILE A 334 13.49 6.54 19.13
N SER A 335 13.49 5.87 20.28
CA SER A 335 13.70 6.49 21.58
C SER A 335 14.46 5.55 22.51
N TYR A 336 15.47 6.06 23.21
CA TYR A 336 16.21 5.33 24.25
C TYR A 336 15.50 5.35 25.61
N THR A 337 14.55 6.25 25.82
CA THR A 337 13.78 6.37 27.07
C THR A 337 12.37 5.75 26.98
N GLY A 338 12.02 5.21 25.81
CA GLY A 338 10.68 4.70 25.49
C GLY A 338 9.70 5.80 25.12
N ARG A 339 8.38 5.54 25.26
CA ARG A 339 7.36 6.57 25.02
C ARG A 339 7.33 7.57 26.18
N SER A 340 7.83 8.76 25.92
CA SER A 340 7.48 9.94 26.71
C SER A 340 6.73 10.95 25.86
N ALA A 341 5.66 11.50 26.43
CA ALA A 341 5.02 12.67 25.87
C ALA A 341 5.83 13.88 26.36
N TYR A 342 6.46 14.61 25.43
CA TYR A 342 7.07 15.93 25.68
C TYR A 342 8.49 15.96 26.27
N GLU A 343 9.19 14.83 26.44
CA GLU A 343 10.59 14.84 26.90
C GLU A 343 11.60 15.28 25.83
N GLY A 344 11.21 15.28 24.55
CA GLY A 344 12.16 15.59 23.48
C GLY A 344 13.24 14.52 23.37
N SER A 345 12.87 13.24 23.32
CA SER A 345 13.82 12.11 23.28
C SER A 345 13.73 11.29 21.99
N ASN A 346 12.80 11.61 21.09
CA ASN A 346 12.63 10.87 19.85
C ASN A 346 13.67 11.28 18.82
N GLU A 347 14.15 10.33 18.03
CA GLU A 347 14.93 10.62 16.82
C GLU A 347 14.13 10.17 15.60
N LEU A 348 14.06 11.02 14.58
CA LEU A 348 13.39 10.70 13.32
C LEU A 348 14.29 9.79 12.48
N ARG A 349 13.77 8.62 12.06
CA ARG A 349 14.56 7.60 11.34
C ARG A 349 14.08 7.33 9.94
N TYR A 350 12.77 7.25 9.72
CA TYR A 350 12.22 6.89 8.43
C TYR A 350 10.88 7.59 8.20
N ILE A 351 10.65 8.04 6.97
CA ILE A 351 9.39 8.62 6.53
C ILE A 351 9.00 7.95 5.24
N ASP A 352 7.73 7.59 5.16
CA ASP A 352 7.15 7.02 3.98
C ASP A 352 5.73 7.50 3.74
N ASN A 353 5.42 7.89 2.50
CA ASN A 353 4.10 8.41 2.16
C ASN A 353 3.66 7.99 0.77
N ILE A 354 2.34 7.98 0.61
CA ILE A 354 1.66 7.71 -0.64
C ILE A 354 0.38 8.53 -0.72
N ASP A 355 0.15 9.20 -1.85
CA ASP A 355 -1.15 9.71 -2.31
C ASP A 355 -1.54 8.89 -3.54
N HIS A 356 -2.49 7.98 -3.37
CA HIS A 356 -2.96 7.06 -4.39
C HIS A 356 -4.43 7.33 -4.70
N ARG A 357 -4.75 7.44 -6.00
CA ARG A 357 -6.07 7.78 -6.52
C ARG A 357 -6.46 6.80 -7.61
N GLN A 358 -7.70 6.35 -7.57
CA GLN A 358 -8.25 5.47 -8.58
C GLN A 358 -9.62 5.99 -9.03
N LEU A 359 -9.79 6.12 -10.34
CA LEU A 359 -11.06 6.34 -11.00
C LEU A 359 -11.39 5.10 -11.82
N ASP A 360 -12.55 4.51 -11.58
CA ASP A 360 -13.03 3.33 -12.27
C ASP A 360 -14.46 3.60 -12.78
N ILE A 361 -14.69 3.38 -14.07
CA ILE A 361 -15.99 3.53 -14.72
C ILE A 361 -16.35 2.19 -15.33
N ARG A 362 -17.51 1.64 -14.95
CA ARG A 362 -17.99 0.34 -15.41
C ARG A 362 -19.37 0.48 -16.02
N ALA A 363 -19.58 -0.13 -17.17
CA ALA A 363 -20.90 -0.34 -17.73
C ALA A 363 -21.10 -1.84 -17.96
N ASN A 364 -22.11 -2.42 -17.33
CA ASN A 364 -22.46 -3.82 -17.47
C ASN A 364 -23.91 -3.93 -17.92
N ALA A 365 -24.22 -4.94 -18.72
CA ALA A 365 -25.58 -5.24 -19.12
C ALA A 365 -25.79 -6.75 -19.23
N ASN A 366 -27.02 -7.16 -18.94
CA ASN A 366 -27.52 -8.50 -19.15
C ASN A 366 -28.71 -8.43 -20.10
N THR A 367 -28.77 -9.33 -21.08
CA THR A 367 -29.86 -9.44 -22.04
C THR A 367 -30.33 -10.88 -22.12
N GLN A 368 -31.59 -11.13 -21.77
CA GLN A 368 -32.23 -12.42 -21.93
C GLN A 368 -32.65 -12.59 -23.39
N LEU A 369 -31.92 -13.38 -24.18
CA LEU A 369 -32.22 -13.56 -25.60
C LEU A 369 -33.48 -14.43 -25.78
N ASN A 370 -33.55 -15.54 -25.03
CA ASN A 370 -34.70 -16.44 -24.93
C ASN A 370 -34.71 -17.13 -23.54
N LYS A 371 -35.67 -18.03 -23.26
CA LYS A 371 -35.83 -18.67 -21.94
C LYS A 371 -34.59 -19.45 -21.45
N ASN A 372 -33.73 -19.90 -22.37
CA ASN A 372 -32.59 -20.76 -22.08
C ASN A 372 -31.24 -20.05 -22.34
N HIS A 373 -31.24 -18.77 -22.67
CA HIS A 373 -30.06 -18.06 -23.18
C HIS A 373 -29.95 -16.65 -22.61
N LEU A 374 -28.93 -16.43 -21.79
CA LEU A 374 -28.62 -15.16 -21.13
C LEU A 374 -27.25 -14.66 -21.59
N LEU A 375 -27.22 -13.46 -22.17
CA LEU A 375 -26.00 -12.79 -22.60
C LEU A 375 -25.65 -11.68 -21.60
N SER A 376 -24.47 -11.74 -21.00
CA SER A 376 -23.92 -10.71 -20.11
C SER A 376 -22.68 -10.08 -20.74
N TYR A 377 -22.58 -8.76 -20.74
CA TYR A 377 -21.44 -8.07 -21.32
C TYR A 377 -21.14 -6.79 -20.56
N GLY A 378 -19.88 -6.39 -20.55
CA GLY A 378 -19.50 -5.17 -19.88
C GLY A 378 -18.19 -4.61 -20.39
N VAL A 379 -18.02 -3.31 -20.16
CA VAL A 379 -16.80 -2.56 -20.42
C VAL A 379 -16.42 -1.80 -19.17
N SER A 380 -15.12 -1.72 -18.90
CA SER A 380 -14.61 -0.90 -17.81
C SER A 380 -13.35 -0.15 -18.20
N TYR A 381 -13.23 1.06 -17.66
CA TYR A 381 -12.03 1.87 -17.75
C TYR A 381 -11.58 2.23 -16.34
N ALA A 382 -10.30 1.99 -16.05
CA ALA A 382 -9.68 2.38 -14.79
C ALA A 382 -8.46 3.27 -15.06
N ARG A 383 -8.33 4.34 -14.28
CA ARG A 383 -7.15 5.19 -14.21
C ARG A 383 -6.68 5.22 -12.77
N GLU A 384 -5.44 4.83 -12.57
CA GLU A 384 -4.78 4.74 -11.29
C GLU A 384 -3.60 5.70 -11.29
N GLU A 385 -3.46 6.51 -10.24
CA GLU A 385 -2.41 7.51 -10.08
C GLU A 385 -1.82 7.43 -8.68
N GLY A 386 -0.51 7.34 -8.58
CA GLY A 386 0.21 7.30 -7.31
C GLY A 386 1.33 8.33 -7.29
N SER A 387 1.58 8.92 -6.12
CA SER A 387 2.77 9.75 -5.89
C SER A 387 3.19 9.70 -4.42
N GLY A 388 4.49 9.77 -4.15
CA GLY A 388 5.02 9.84 -2.79
C GLY A 388 6.40 9.21 -2.65
N SER A 389 6.92 9.17 -1.42
CA SER A 389 8.22 8.54 -1.14
C SER A 389 8.19 7.01 -1.24
N ARG A 390 7.02 6.37 -1.34
CA ARG A 390 6.94 4.95 -1.71
C ARG A 390 7.39 4.70 -3.14
N LEU A 391 7.07 5.57 -4.10
CA LEU A 391 7.25 5.30 -5.54
C LEU A 391 8.68 5.54 -6.06
N LYS A 392 9.72 5.28 -5.26
CA LYS A 392 11.13 5.58 -5.59
C LYS A 392 11.64 4.84 -6.83
N SER A 393 11.07 3.69 -7.19
CA SER A 393 11.42 2.94 -8.41
C SER A 393 10.62 3.35 -9.64
N SER A 394 9.77 4.39 -9.54
CA SER A 394 9.08 4.95 -10.70
C SER A 394 10.07 5.58 -11.70
N PRO A 395 9.80 5.53 -13.02
CA PRO A 395 10.58 6.30 -14.00
C PRO A 395 10.48 7.82 -13.79
N ASN A 396 9.46 8.32 -13.09
CA ASN A 396 9.30 9.75 -12.82
C ASN A 396 9.57 10.02 -11.34
N THR A 397 10.79 10.40 -11.01
CA THR A 397 11.21 10.76 -9.64
C THR A 397 11.40 12.27 -9.45
N SER A 398 11.27 12.71 -8.21
CA SER A 398 11.52 14.08 -7.77
C SER A 398 12.00 14.11 -6.33
N THR A 399 12.61 15.21 -5.91
CA THR A 399 13.14 15.38 -4.55
C THR A 399 12.12 16.07 -3.65
N MET A 400 11.89 15.50 -2.47
CA MET A 400 11.14 16.11 -1.37
C MET A 400 12.08 16.49 -0.24
N TYR A 401 12.07 17.74 0.18
CA TYR A 401 12.80 18.19 1.38
C TYR A 401 11.95 17.99 2.63
N ILE A 402 12.61 17.64 3.73
CA ILE A 402 11.98 17.23 4.99
C ILE A 402 12.33 18.26 6.06
N ASP A 403 11.30 18.83 6.68
CA ASP A 403 11.41 19.45 7.99
C ASP A 403 11.05 18.39 9.05
N PRO A 404 11.99 17.95 9.91
CA PRO A 404 11.71 16.94 10.93
C PRO A 404 10.54 17.29 11.85
N TRP A 405 10.31 18.59 12.11
CA TRP A 405 9.24 19.02 13.00
C TRP A 405 7.86 18.75 12.45
N ASP A 406 7.70 18.59 11.14
CA ASP A 406 6.40 18.24 10.55
C ASP A 406 5.95 16.83 10.92
N TYR A 407 6.88 15.98 11.40
CA TYR A 407 6.63 14.56 11.67
C TYR A 407 6.58 14.20 13.16
N ASP A 408 7.36 14.86 14.01
CA ASP A 408 7.27 14.69 15.46
C ASP A 408 7.68 15.96 16.21
N LYS A 409 6.90 16.33 17.24
CA LYS A 409 7.17 17.51 18.08
C LYS A 409 7.94 17.19 19.36
N SER A 410 8.22 15.91 19.65
CA SER A 410 9.05 15.43 20.75
C SER A 410 10.42 14.94 20.26
N LEU A 411 10.93 15.53 19.16
CA LEU A 411 12.26 15.24 18.68
C LEU A 411 13.33 15.73 19.67
N LEU A 412 14.38 14.93 19.82
CA LEU A 412 15.57 15.29 20.54
C LEU A 412 16.24 16.47 19.85
N VAL A 413 16.47 17.51 20.64
CA VAL A 413 17.21 18.69 20.23
C VAL A 413 18.48 18.72 21.03
N ASP A 414 19.62 18.63 20.34
CA ASP A 414 20.90 18.85 21.01
C ASP A 414 20.95 20.31 21.48
N LYS A 415 20.89 20.50 22.79
CA LYS A 415 21.33 21.76 23.38
C LYS A 415 22.83 21.64 23.55
N LEU A 416 23.60 22.01 22.53
CA LEU A 416 24.96 22.47 22.76
C LEU A 416 24.87 23.64 23.75
N ASP A 417 25.23 23.36 25.00
CA ASP A 417 25.32 24.35 26.07
C ASP A 417 26.06 25.58 25.53
N ARG A 418 25.58 26.78 25.89
CA ARG A 418 26.21 28.06 25.55
C ARG A 418 27.70 28.08 25.91
N LEU A 419 28.13 27.31 26.91
CA LEU A 419 29.54 27.18 27.32
C LEU A 419 30.41 26.39 26.33
N VAL A 420 29.81 25.60 25.44
CA VAL A 420 30.48 24.81 24.38
C VAL A 420 30.39 25.52 23.02
N ARG A 421 29.56 26.55 22.89
CA ARG A 421 29.41 27.32 21.65
C ARG A 421 30.65 28.13 21.35
N ARG A 422 31.15 28.01 20.12
CA ARG A 422 32.03 29.05 19.56
C ARG A 422 31.19 30.31 19.34
N LYS A 423 31.81 31.48 19.52
CA LYS A 423 31.15 32.77 19.26
C LYS A 423 30.63 32.80 17.82
N GLY A 424 29.30 32.79 17.64
CA GLY A 424 28.62 32.81 16.33
C GLY A 424 27.82 31.55 15.98
N ASP A 425 27.91 30.48 16.77
CA ASP A 425 27.15 29.24 16.53
C ASP A 425 25.73 29.30 17.11
N ASN A 426 24.73 29.43 16.23
CA ASN A 426 23.31 29.43 16.54
C ASN A 426 22.60 28.13 16.05
N SER A 427 23.36 27.09 15.72
CA SER A 427 22.77 25.87 15.17
C SER A 427 21.97 25.11 16.24
N ILE A 428 20.71 24.80 15.92
CA ILE A 428 19.88 23.86 16.67
C ILE A 428 19.94 22.55 15.91
N LYS A 429 20.53 21.51 16.50
CA LYS A 429 20.58 20.19 15.87
C LYS A 429 19.38 19.37 16.31
N VAL A 430 18.38 19.30 15.43
CA VAL A 430 17.27 18.35 15.58
C VAL A 430 17.79 16.97 15.19
N TYR A 431 17.59 15.97 16.04
CA TYR A 431 18.00 14.59 15.76
C TYR A 431 17.07 13.95 14.74
N SER A 432 17.37 14.19 13.47
CA SER A 432 16.80 13.52 12.31
C SER A 432 17.89 12.83 11.52
N HIS A 433 17.66 11.56 11.19
CA HIS A 433 18.57 10.72 10.40
C HIS A 433 18.04 10.47 8.99
N ILE A 434 17.10 11.30 8.53
CA ILE A 434 16.57 11.22 7.18
C ILE A 434 17.67 11.59 6.18
N HIS A 435 17.98 10.64 5.29
CA HIS A 435 18.99 10.78 4.27
C HIS A 435 18.57 10.02 3.00
N ASP A 436 18.76 10.66 1.84
CA ASP A 436 18.44 10.12 0.53
C ASP A 436 19.65 9.39 -0.10
N TYR A 437 19.93 8.19 0.41
CA TYR A 437 21.07 7.38 -0.04
C TYR A 437 20.96 7.05 -1.54
N LYS A 438 22.05 7.28 -2.27
CA LYS A 438 22.23 6.88 -3.66
C LYS A 438 22.57 5.40 -3.71
N PHE A 439 21.80 4.63 -4.47
CA PHE A 439 22.05 3.22 -4.68
C PHE A 439 22.52 2.93 -6.11
N ILE A 440 23.45 1.98 -6.25
CA ILE A 440 23.91 1.40 -7.50
C ILE A 440 23.54 -0.10 -7.57
N ASN A 441 23.30 -0.60 -8.78
CA ASN A 441 23.02 -2.01 -9.00
C ASN A 441 24.34 -2.78 -9.08
N SER A 442 24.77 -3.34 -7.95
CA SER A 442 25.85 -4.33 -7.95
C SER A 442 25.32 -5.63 -8.57
N GLY A 443 26.10 -6.33 -9.39
CA GLY A 443 25.67 -7.43 -10.29
C GLY A 443 24.91 -8.63 -9.69
N GLY A 444 24.50 -8.60 -8.42
CA GLY A 444 23.59 -9.54 -7.76
C GLY A 444 22.14 -9.04 -7.60
N GLY A 445 21.76 -7.88 -8.17
CA GLY A 445 20.40 -7.35 -8.11
C GLY A 445 20.00 -6.72 -6.76
N MET A 446 20.93 -6.67 -5.80
CA MET A 446 20.73 -5.92 -4.55
C MET A 446 21.30 -4.50 -4.70
N PRO A 447 20.51 -3.46 -4.37
CA PRO A 447 21.00 -2.08 -4.35
C PRO A 447 22.10 -1.95 -3.30
N GLN A 448 23.24 -1.40 -3.72
CA GLN A 448 24.36 -1.07 -2.83
C GLN A 448 24.50 0.44 -2.73
N TRP A 449 24.73 0.94 -1.53
CA TRP A 449 24.97 2.37 -1.33
C TRP A 449 26.23 2.79 -2.08
N ASP A 450 26.10 3.82 -2.90
CA ASP A 450 27.17 4.45 -3.67
C ASP A 450 27.96 5.41 -2.77
N MET A 451 28.65 4.84 -1.78
CA MET A 451 29.46 5.57 -0.82
C MET A 451 30.57 6.36 -1.51
N ASP A 452 31.15 5.82 -2.59
CA ASP A 452 32.19 6.48 -3.37
C ASP A 452 31.69 7.79 -3.98
N TYR A 453 30.48 7.81 -4.53
CA TYR A 453 29.85 9.04 -5.01
C TYR A 453 29.53 10.00 -3.87
N GLU A 454 28.91 9.54 -2.80
CA GLU A 454 28.43 10.46 -1.76
C GLU A 454 29.56 11.06 -0.92
N TYR A 455 30.63 10.30 -0.69
CA TYR A 455 31.77 10.75 0.10
C TYR A 455 32.74 11.55 -0.75
N TYR A 456 32.99 11.15 -2.00
CA TYR A 456 34.09 11.69 -2.81
C TYR A 456 33.66 12.30 -4.15
N GLY A 457 32.37 12.28 -4.49
CA GLY A 457 31.89 12.70 -5.81
C GLY A 457 32.38 11.81 -6.95
N ALA A 458 32.77 10.56 -6.67
CA ALA A 458 33.28 9.65 -7.69
C ALA A 458 32.12 8.94 -8.42
N GLU A 459 32.00 9.14 -9.73
CA GLU A 459 30.99 8.45 -10.57
C GLU A 459 31.56 7.22 -11.27
N THR A 460 32.88 7.11 -11.34
CA THR A 460 33.61 6.03 -12.01
C THR A 460 34.75 5.54 -11.14
N ASP A 461 35.23 4.31 -11.37
CA ASP A 461 36.34 3.73 -10.62
C ASP A 461 37.63 4.58 -10.67
N ALA A 462 37.88 5.27 -11.80
CA ALA A 462 39.04 6.16 -11.96
C ALA A 462 38.97 7.42 -11.07
N GLN A 463 37.76 7.84 -10.68
CA GLN A 463 37.55 9.03 -9.85
C GLN A 463 37.66 8.75 -8.36
N LYS A 464 37.69 7.48 -7.94
CA LYS A 464 37.84 7.08 -6.53
C LYS A 464 39.11 7.69 -5.94
N PRO A 465 39.11 8.08 -4.66
CA PRO A 465 40.25 8.77 -4.04
C PRO A 465 41.48 7.88 -3.90
N GLY A 466 41.34 6.55 -3.99
CA GLY A 466 42.42 5.61 -3.71
C GLY A 466 42.73 5.49 -2.22
N ILE A 467 42.62 6.56 -1.42
CA ILE A 467 42.65 6.59 0.05
C ILE A 467 41.22 6.75 0.57
N THR A 468 40.77 5.81 1.40
CA THR A 468 39.40 5.82 1.95
C THR A 468 39.30 6.65 3.25
N TYR A 469 38.08 6.86 3.73
CA TYR A 469 37.83 7.50 5.02
C TYR A 469 38.33 6.61 6.18
N ASP A 470 38.23 5.29 6.03
CA ASP A 470 38.82 4.36 6.99
C ASP A 470 40.35 4.47 7.00
N ASP A 471 41.00 4.66 5.84
CA ASP A 471 42.44 4.95 5.81
C ASP A 471 42.75 6.28 6.55
N TYR A 472 41.92 7.32 6.36
CA TYR A 472 42.06 8.59 7.07
C TYR A 472 42.03 8.44 8.59
N ILE A 473 41.04 7.71 9.10
CA ILE A 473 40.89 7.45 10.54
C ILE A 473 41.99 6.51 11.05
N ASN A 474 42.20 5.37 10.40
CA ASN A 474 43.12 4.34 10.87
C ASN A 474 44.57 4.77 10.80
N TYR A 475 44.98 5.56 9.81
CA TYR A 475 46.37 6.02 9.70
C TYR A 475 46.59 7.35 10.42
N GLY A 476 45.55 8.11 10.78
CA GLY A 476 45.70 9.41 11.44
C GLY A 476 46.17 10.51 10.48
N LEU A 477 45.59 10.55 9.27
CA LEU A 477 46.02 11.47 8.21
C LEU A 477 45.74 12.96 8.55
N SER A 478 44.90 13.24 9.55
CA SER A 478 44.66 14.59 10.09
C SER A 478 45.85 15.19 10.85
N GLU A 479 46.72 14.33 11.39
CA GLU A 479 47.73 14.75 12.37
C GLU A 479 49.00 15.28 11.71
N SER A 480 49.44 14.65 10.62
CA SER A 480 50.66 15.04 9.90
C SER A 480 50.66 14.47 8.48
N ARG A 481 51.52 15.03 7.61
CA ARG A 481 51.70 14.57 6.22
C ARG A 481 52.62 13.34 6.18
N LEU A 482 52.47 12.53 5.13
CA LEU A 482 53.21 11.27 4.97
C LEU A 482 54.74 11.42 5.06
N SER A 483 55.30 12.57 4.62
CA SER A 483 56.75 12.81 4.68
C SER A 483 57.33 12.90 6.09
N ASP A 484 56.46 13.10 7.09
CA ASP A 484 56.87 13.23 8.49
C ASP A 484 56.80 11.86 9.21
N TRP A 485 56.38 10.80 8.50
CA TRP A 485 56.17 9.46 9.05
C TRP A 485 57.38 8.56 8.85
N SER A 486 57.57 7.61 9.77
CA SER A 486 58.62 6.59 9.68
C SER A 486 58.06 5.28 9.12
N SER A 487 58.34 4.13 9.74
CA SER A 487 57.75 2.83 9.36
C SER A 487 56.27 2.70 9.77
N THR A 488 55.78 3.56 10.68
CA THR A 488 54.41 3.54 11.19
C THR A 488 53.76 4.92 11.10
N SER A 489 52.44 4.93 10.94
CA SER A 489 51.61 6.13 10.98
C SER A 489 51.38 6.64 12.43
N PRO A 490 50.82 7.85 12.63
CA PRO A 490 50.43 8.38 13.94
C PRO A 490 49.54 7.45 14.78
N ASN A 491 48.73 6.61 14.11
CA ASN A 491 47.83 5.64 14.73
C ASN A 491 48.39 4.21 14.67
N ASN A 492 49.71 4.07 14.62
CA ASN A 492 50.47 2.81 14.68
C ASN A 492 50.16 1.81 13.53
N GLN A 493 49.70 2.29 12.37
CA GLN A 493 49.51 1.43 11.20
C GLN A 493 50.83 1.28 10.41
N PRO A 494 51.13 0.10 9.86
CA PRO A 494 52.32 -0.11 9.03
C PRO A 494 52.20 0.65 7.70
N VAL A 495 53.23 1.43 7.36
CA VAL A 495 53.23 2.24 6.12
C VAL A 495 53.87 1.45 4.98
N THR A 496 53.05 0.71 4.23
CA THR A 496 53.49 -0.10 3.08
C THR A 496 53.76 0.77 1.84
N ASP A 497 54.55 0.25 0.90
CA ASP A 497 54.81 0.96 -0.36
C ASP A 497 53.54 1.11 -1.22
N GLU A 498 52.61 0.16 -1.13
CA GLU A 498 51.29 0.27 -1.74
C GLU A 498 50.49 1.45 -1.17
N PHE A 499 50.47 1.61 0.16
CA PHE A 499 49.81 2.76 0.80
C PHE A 499 50.44 4.09 0.34
N LYS A 500 51.78 4.18 0.32
CA LYS A 500 52.49 5.38 -0.14
C LYS A 500 52.13 5.73 -1.59
N ALA A 501 52.01 4.72 -2.46
CA ALA A 501 51.63 4.92 -3.85
C ALA A 501 50.20 5.46 -3.97
N ARG A 502 49.23 4.89 -3.23
CA ARG A 502 47.84 5.39 -3.18
C ARG A 502 47.76 6.82 -2.63
N TYR A 503 48.48 7.11 -1.55
CA TYR A 503 48.51 8.44 -0.93
C TYR A 503 49.06 9.48 -1.91
N LYS A 504 50.20 9.21 -2.54
CA LYS A 504 50.83 10.14 -3.47
C LYS A 504 49.94 10.41 -4.69
N ALA A 505 49.26 9.38 -5.21
CA ALA A 505 48.31 9.55 -6.30
C ALA A 505 47.14 10.49 -5.93
N LEU A 506 46.60 10.37 -4.71
CA LEU A 506 45.58 11.30 -4.22
C LEU A 506 46.13 12.71 -3.99
N GLU A 507 47.31 12.81 -3.38
CA GLU A 507 47.97 14.09 -3.11
C GLU A 507 48.20 14.88 -4.41
N ASP A 508 48.71 14.23 -5.45
CA ASP A 508 48.96 14.85 -6.75
C ASP A 508 47.67 15.32 -7.41
N ARG A 509 46.58 14.54 -7.32
CA ARG A 509 45.25 14.94 -7.79
C ARG A 509 44.70 16.14 -7.04
N LEU A 510 44.76 16.13 -5.71
CA LEU A 510 44.30 17.24 -4.88
C LEU A 510 45.09 18.52 -5.16
N LYS A 511 46.41 18.43 -5.38
CA LYS A 511 47.24 19.58 -5.77
C LYS A 511 46.85 20.11 -7.14
N ALA A 512 46.60 19.23 -8.11
CA ALA A 512 46.18 19.61 -9.45
C ALA A 512 44.81 20.30 -9.46
N GLU A 513 43.85 19.81 -8.69
CA GLU A 513 42.50 20.38 -8.62
C GLU A 513 42.43 21.64 -7.74
N ASN A 514 43.38 21.84 -6.82
CA ASN A 514 43.36 22.95 -5.85
C ASN A 514 44.68 23.75 -5.82
N PRO A 515 45.12 24.35 -6.95
CA PRO A 515 46.44 24.97 -7.07
C PRO A 515 46.72 26.07 -6.05
N VAL A 516 45.69 26.84 -5.65
CA VAL A 516 45.82 27.92 -4.67
C VAL A 516 45.99 27.37 -3.25
N LEU A 517 45.23 26.34 -2.88
CA LEU A 517 45.34 25.72 -1.57
C LEU A 517 46.64 24.94 -1.45
N SER A 518 47.08 24.23 -2.50
CA SER A 518 48.33 23.48 -2.49
C SER A 518 49.57 24.35 -2.26
N ALA A 519 49.52 25.63 -2.62
CA ALA A 519 50.61 26.56 -2.37
C ALA A 519 50.83 26.89 -0.89
N THR A 520 49.81 26.70 -0.04
CA THR A 520 49.83 27.11 1.38
C THR A 520 49.58 25.97 2.36
N ARG A 521 49.04 24.83 1.90
CA ARG A 521 48.71 23.67 2.74
C ARG A 521 49.76 22.58 2.65
N ALA A 522 50.45 22.33 3.77
CA ALA A 522 51.47 21.30 3.87
C ALA A 522 50.92 19.85 3.90
N ASN A 523 49.69 19.66 4.41
CA ASN A 523 49.01 18.36 4.48
C ASN A 523 47.65 18.41 3.75
N ILE A 524 47.69 18.54 2.42
CA ILE A 524 46.47 18.72 1.62
C ILE A 524 45.53 17.50 1.68
N VAL A 525 46.07 16.29 1.81
CA VAL A 525 45.27 15.06 1.95
C VAL A 525 44.54 15.05 3.30
N GLY A 526 45.23 15.34 4.41
CA GLY A 526 44.59 15.48 5.72
C GLY A 526 43.56 16.60 5.76
N ASP A 527 43.87 17.75 5.14
CA ASP A 527 42.97 18.91 5.05
C ASP A 527 41.68 18.60 4.26
N TYR A 528 41.75 17.77 3.20
CA TYR A 528 40.58 17.32 2.43
C TYR A 528 39.52 16.66 3.33
N PHE A 529 39.94 15.67 4.12
CA PHE A 529 39.04 14.97 5.05
C PHE A 529 38.65 15.85 6.24
N LYS A 530 39.63 16.46 6.91
CA LYS A 530 39.43 17.24 8.15
C LYS A 530 38.49 18.42 7.98
N TYR A 531 38.66 19.22 6.93
CA TYR A 531 37.73 20.33 6.66
C TYR A 531 36.44 19.83 6.02
N GLY A 532 36.51 18.78 5.20
CA GLY A 532 35.36 18.19 4.55
C GLY A 532 34.37 17.56 5.53
N GLU A 533 34.81 16.88 6.61
CA GLU A 533 33.95 16.26 7.62
C GLU A 533 33.37 17.25 8.65
N SER A 534 33.89 18.47 8.68
CA SER A 534 33.51 19.47 9.67
C SER A 534 32.01 19.81 9.65
N ASN A 535 31.41 19.89 10.84
CA ASN A 535 30.03 20.36 11.00
C ASN A 535 29.89 21.89 10.77
N ASP A 536 30.99 22.64 10.84
CA ASP A 536 31.01 24.09 10.64
C ASP A 536 31.02 24.44 9.13
N PRO A 537 29.99 25.12 8.60
CA PRO A 537 29.93 25.53 7.19
C PRO A 537 31.13 26.40 6.75
N GLU A 538 31.68 27.24 7.63
CA GLU A 538 32.82 28.10 7.31
C GLU A 538 34.14 27.30 7.25
N MET A 539 34.25 26.22 8.02
CA MET A 539 35.38 25.30 7.90
C MET A 539 35.29 24.49 6.61
N ARG A 540 34.08 24.04 6.23
CA ARG A 540 33.89 23.30 4.97
C ARG A 540 34.26 24.09 3.73
N LYS A 541 34.04 25.41 3.71
CA LYS A 541 34.49 26.29 2.61
C LYS A 541 36.00 26.27 2.37
N LYS A 542 36.79 25.84 3.36
CA LYS A 542 38.25 25.75 3.29
C LYS A 542 38.74 24.38 2.82
N ALA A 543 37.83 23.41 2.62
CA ALA A 543 38.19 22.07 2.22
C ALA A 543 38.73 22.05 0.78
N PRO A 544 39.87 21.38 0.52
CA PRO A 544 40.25 20.95 -0.82
C PRO A 544 39.10 20.19 -1.51
N LYS A 545 39.12 20.20 -2.84
CA LYS A 545 38.13 19.52 -3.68
C LYS A 545 38.76 18.37 -4.45
N LEU A 546 38.06 17.25 -4.52
CA LEU A 546 38.37 16.11 -5.37
C LEU A 546 37.18 15.87 -6.28
N ASN A 547 37.41 15.63 -7.57
CA ASN A 547 36.34 15.57 -8.57
C ASN A 547 35.47 16.85 -8.56
N GLY A 548 36.07 18.01 -8.23
CA GLY A 548 35.35 19.27 -8.06
C GLY A 548 34.49 19.39 -6.80
N LYS A 549 34.54 18.41 -5.88
CA LYS A 549 33.69 18.31 -4.68
C LYS A 549 34.49 18.22 -3.40
N ALA A 550 34.05 18.88 -2.33
CA ALA A 550 34.61 18.65 -1.01
C ALA A 550 34.19 17.26 -0.48
N PHE A 551 34.98 16.67 0.42
CA PHE A 551 34.61 15.42 1.09
C PHE A 551 33.24 15.59 1.80
N LEU A 552 32.34 14.61 1.61
CA LEU A 552 30.96 14.61 2.11
C LEU A 552 30.09 15.79 1.61
N GLU A 553 30.46 16.46 0.51
CA GLU A 553 29.60 17.50 -0.10
C GLU A 553 28.31 16.88 -0.66
N GLU A 554 28.42 15.80 -1.44
CA GLU A 554 27.29 15.09 -2.03
C GLU A 554 26.41 14.44 -0.96
N TYR A 555 27.01 13.77 0.02
CA TYR A 555 26.33 13.23 1.20
C TYR A 555 25.45 14.30 1.87
N ARG A 556 25.99 15.46 2.21
CA ARG A 556 25.21 16.51 2.88
C ARG A 556 24.14 17.15 1.99
N SER A 557 24.34 17.17 0.68
CA SER A 557 23.31 17.62 -0.24
C SER A 557 22.07 16.72 -0.23
N ARG A 558 22.23 15.47 0.22
CA ARG A 558 21.23 14.41 0.36
C ARG A 558 20.64 14.28 1.77
N ASP A 559 21.12 15.07 2.73
CA ASP A 559 20.54 15.14 4.08
C ASP A 559 19.16 15.80 4.06
N GLN A 560 18.26 15.32 4.92
CA GLN A 560 16.90 15.87 5.11
C GLN A 560 16.12 16.02 3.80
N ARG A 561 16.32 15.08 2.89
CA ARG A 561 15.50 14.95 1.68
C ARG A 561 15.21 13.48 1.42
N LEU A 562 14.25 13.23 0.53
CA LEU A 562 13.90 11.91 0.05
C LEU A 562 13.64 11.97 -1.45
N THR A 563 14.09 10.93 -2.17
CA THR A 563 13.56 10.64 -3.49
C THR A 563 12.10 10.22 -3.35
N THR A 564 11.25 10.85 -4.15
CA THR A 564 9.83 10.50 -4.32
C THR A 564 9.60 10.15 -5.78
N GLY A 565 8.51 9.44 -6.07
CA GLY A 565 8.13 9.17 -7.45
C GLY A 565 6.64 9.34 -7.69
N SER A 566 6.27 9.25 -8.96
CA SER A 566 4.89 9.36 -9.41
C SER A 566 4.64 8.46 -10.62
N GLY A 567 3.43 7.95 -10.74
CA GLY A 567 3.09 7.04 -11.83
C GLY A 567 1.61 7.03 -12.16
N THR A 568 1.28 6.54 -13.35
CA THR A 568 -0.10 6.40 -13.81
C THR A 568 -0.26 5.12 -14.59
N ILE A 569 -1.27 4.33 -14.25
CA ILE A 569 -1.66 3.11 -14.96
C ILE A 569 -3.07 3.30 -15.49
N ARG A 570 -3.30 2.99 -16.78
CA ARG A 570 -4.62 3.02 -17.41
C ARG A 570 -4.97 1.64 -17.91
N LYS A 571 -6.17 1.18 -17.57
CA LYS A 571 -6.68 -0.14 -17.94
C LYS A 571 -8.02 0.01 -18.64
N LEU A 572 -8.20 -0.69 -19.75
CA LEU A 572 -9.46 -0.83 -20.46
C LEU A 572 -9.78 -2.31 -20.55
N ASN A 573 -10.94 -2.70 -20.06
CA ASN A 573 -11.37 -4.09 -20.09
C ASN A 573 -12.73 -4.22 -20.75
N ALA A 574 -12.97 -5.34 -21.41
CA ALA A 574 -14.27 -5.72 -21.94
C ALA A 574 -14.48 -7.22 -21.73
N TYR A 575 -15.70 -7.63 -21.42
CA TYR A 575 -16.04 -9.05 -21.35
C TYR A 575 -17.40 -9.35 -21.97
N VAL A 576 -17.54 -10.59 -22.38
CA VAL A 576 -18.80 -11.20 -22.80
C VAL A 576 -18.90 -12.58 -22.17
N SER A 577 -20.05 -12.85 -21.56
CA SER A 577 -20.40 -14.12 -20.92
C SER A 577 -21.70 -14.59 -21.53
N ASP A 578 -21.70 -15.80 -22.05
CA ASP A 578 -22.81 -16.34 -22.80
C ASP A 578 -23.34 -17.61 -22.12
N THR A 579 -24.44 -17.50 -21.38
CA THR A 579 -24.97 -18.60 -20.55
C THR A 579 -26.13 -19.31 -21.22
N TRP A 580 -25.97 -20.62 -21.42
CA TRP A 580 -26.89 -21.52 -22.09
C TRP A 580 -27.40 -22.60 -21.16
N GLN A 581 -28.72 -22.66 -20.96
CA GLN A 581 -29.38 -23.84 -20.42
C GLN A 581 -29.59 -24.85 -21.57
N VAL A 582 -28.59 -25.72 -21.78
CA VAL A 582 -28.58 -26.72 -22.85
C VAL A 582 -29.75 -27.69 -22.70
N ASN A 583 -30.09 -28.07 -21.47
CA ASN A 583 -31.29 -28.84 -21.14
C ASN A 583 -31.71 -28.60 -19.68
N LYS A 584 -32.77 -29.26 -19.20
CA LYS A 584 -33.28 -29.13 -17.82
C LYS A 584 -32.24 -29.41 -16.71
N ASN A 585 -31.19 -30.16 -17.03
CA ASN A 585 -30.16 -30.54 -16.08
C ASN A 585 -28.82 -29.84 -16.33
N LEU A 586 -28.55 -29.29 -17.51
CA LEU A 586 -27.22 -28.81 -17.88
C LEU A 586 -27.24 -27.33 -18.27
N THR A 587 -26.39 -26.55 -17.61
CA THR A 587 -26.08 -25.16 -17.95
C THR A 587 -24.60 -25.01 -18.28
N LEU A 588 -24.30 -24.30 -19.36
CA LEU A 588 -22.93 -23.93 -19.78
C LEU A 588 -22.79 -22.41 -19.80
N SER A 589 -21.64 -21.90 -19.36
CA SER A 589 -21.35 -20.46 -19.31
C SER A 589 -19.92 -20.18 -19.77
N PRO A 590 -19.65 -20.16 -21.10
CA PRO A 590 -18.43 -19.57 -21.64
C PRO A 590 -18.34 -18.06 -21.36
N ILE A 591 -17.13 -17.60 -21.07
CA ILE A 591 -16.78 -16.19 -20.87
C ILE A 591 -15.50 -15.90 -21.64
N LEU A 592 -15.48 -14.76 -22.34
CA LEU A 592 -14.29 -14.17 -22.94
C LEU A 592 -14.08 -12.78 -22.36
N ARG A 593 -12.84 -12.46 -22.02
CA ARG A 593 -12.44 -11.18 -21.46
C ARG A 593 -11.20 -10.67 -22.18
N PHE A 594 -11.26 -9.42 -22.60
CA PHE A 594 -10.14 -8.66 -23.14
C PHE A 594 -9.71 -7.61 -22.10
N ASP A 595 -8.43 -7.59 -21.78
CA ASP A 595 -7.79 -6.61 -20.91
C ASP A 595 -6.72 -5.86 -21.71
N ASN A 596 -6.67 -4.53 -21.63
CA ASN A 596 -5.63 -3.70 -22.23
C ASN A 596 -5.07 -2.72 -21.19
N SER A 597 -3.76 -2.73 -21.02
CA SER A 597 -3.03 -1.96 -20.04
C SER A 597 -2.03 -1.04 -20.70
N SER A 598 -1.91 0.18 -20.17
CA SER A 598 -0.92 1.16 -20.65
C SER A 598 0.53 0.71 -20.47
N LEU A 599 0.79 -0.24 -19.56
CA LEU A 599 2.13 -0.76 -19.29
C LEU A 599 2.39 -2.13 -19.93
N PHE A 600 1.38 -3.00 -19.99
CA PHE A 600 1.57 -4.41 -20.36
C PHE A 600 0.93 -4.83 -21.68
N GLY A 601 0.22 -3.92 -22.36
CA GLY A 601 -0.43 -4.22 -23.62
C GLY A 601 -1.73 -5.01 -23.43
N SER A 602 -2.06 -5.88 -24.40
CA SER A 602 -3.33 -6.59 -24.45
C SER A 602 -3.23 -8.04 -24.02
N ASN A 603 -4.23 -8.53 -23.29
CA ASN A 603 -4.39 -9.93 -22.93
C ASN A 603 -5.83 -10.41 -23.17
N LEU A 604 -5.98 -11.68 -23.55
CA LEU A 604 -7.26 -12.36 -23.68
C LEU A 604 -7.34 -13.49 -22.65
N SER A 605 -8.40 -13.49 -21.86
CA SER A 605 -8.72 -14.53 -20.89
C SER A 605 -10.03 -15.20 -21.27
N ALA A 606 -10.12 -16.51 -21.04
CA ALA A 606 -11.31 -17.31 -21.32
C ALA A 606 -11.64 -18.22 -20.14
N SER A 607 -12.93 -18.49 -19.94
CA SER A 607 -13.39 -19.52 -19.01
C SER A 607 -14.61 -20.24 -19.54
N LEU A 608 -14.76 -21.53 -19.21
CA LEU A 608 -15.94 -22.33 -19.47
C LEU A 608 -16.43 -22.94 -18.16
N GLY A 609 -17.61 -22.51 -17.72
CA GLY A 609 -18.30 -23.07 -16.58
C GLY A 609 -19.41 -24.05 -16.98
N MET A 610 -19.61 -25.08 -16.17
CA MET A 610 -20.66 -26.08 -16.31
C MET A 610 -21.37 -26.30 -14.96
N THR A 611 -22.70 -26.34 -14.99
CA THR A 611 -23.53 -26.76 -13.85
C THR A 611 -24.46 -27.88 -14.28
N TYR A 612 -24.40 -29.03 -13.61
CA TYR A 612 -25.25 -30.19 -13.85
C TYR A 612 -26.13 -30.54 -12.63
N ASN A 613 -27.45 -30.44 -12.78
CA ASN A 613 -28.44 -30.85 -11.78
C ASN A 613 -28.63 -32.38 -11.82
N VAL A 614 -28.11 -33.08 -10.81
CA VAL A 614 -28.15 -34.54 -10.72
C VAL A 614 -29.59 -35.00 -10.53
N LYS A 615 -30.07 -35.83 -11.46
CA LYS A 615 -31.48 -36.30 -11.53
C LYS A 615 -32.50 -35.16 -11.57
N GLY A 616 -32.13 -33.98 -12.09
CA GLY A 616 -33.01 -32.80 -12.15
C GLY A 616 -33.29 -32.15 -10.80
N ASN A 617 -32.55 -32.50 -9.74
CA ASN A 617 -32.68 -31.87 -8.45
C ASN A 617 -31.74 -30.66 -8.35
N THR A 618 -32.30 -29.45 -8.26
CA THR A 618 -31.56 -28.19 -8.13
C THR A 618 -30.76 -28.05 -6.83
N HIS A 619 -30.99 -28.91 -5.84
CA HIS A 619 -30.23 -28.98 -4.60
C HIS A 619 -29.08 -29.99 -4.66
N ARG A 620 -29.00 -30.82 -5.72
CA ARG A 620 -27.91 -31.77 -5.97
C ARG A 620 -27.22 -31.41 -7.27
N ARG A 621 -26.17 -30.61 -7.18
CA ARG A 621 -25.48 -30.05 -8.34
C ARG A 621 -24.04 -30.50 -8.37
N PHE A 622 -23.57 -30.79 -9.57
CA PHE A 622 -22.16 -30.89 -9.86
C PHE A 622 -21.78 -29.64 -10.65
N LYS A 623 -20.80 -28.88 -10.15
CA LYS A 623 -20.24 -27.73 -10.84
C LYS A 623 -18.82 -28.04 -11.27
N ALA A 624 -18.45 -27.60 -12.47
CA ALA A 624 -17.08 -27.64 -12.94
C ALA A 624 -16.74 -26.36 -13.70
N ASN A 625 -15.53 -25.87 -13.57
CA ASN A 625 -15.04 -24.70 -14.30
C ASN A 625 -13.59 -24.93 -14.74
N VAL A 626 -13.28 -24.46 -15.95
CA VAL A 626 -11.93 -24.30 -16.46
C VAL A 626 -11.75 -22.89 -16.95
N GLY A 627 -10.67 -22.22 -16.58
CA GLY A 627 -10.41 -20.86 -17.06
C GLY A 627 -8.97 -20.43 -16.91
N THR A 628 -8.61 -19.42 -17.69
CA THR A 628 -7.30 -18.76 -17.59
C THR A 628 -7.36 -17.63 -16.57
N GLY A 629 -6.38 -17.56 -15.67
CA GLY A 629 -6.14 -16.42 -14.79
C GLY A 629 -5.16 -15.44 -15.43
N TYR A 630 -5.36 -14.15 -15.14
CA TYR A 630 -4.48 -13.07 -15.56
C TYR A 630 -4.40 -12.03 -14.44
N THR A 631 -3.18 -11.65 -14.07
CA THR A 631 -2.90 -10.64 -13.05
C THR A 631 -1.78 -9.74 -13.54
N GLU A 632 -2.00 -8.43 -13.49
CA GLU A 632 -1.00 -7.42 -13.83
C GLU A 632 -0.36 -6.86 -12.56
N PRO A 633 0.97 -6.65 -12.56
CA PRO A 633 1.63 -5.94 -11.49
C PRO A 633 1.01 -4.56 -11.24
N GLY A 634 0.70 -4.25 -9.98
CA GLY A 634 0.26 -2.91 -9.54
C GLY A 634 1.42 -1.92 -9.36
N MET A 635 1.13 -0.66 -9.00
CA MET A 635 2.19 0.30 -8.62
C MET A 635 3.00 -0.19 -7.42
N GLY A 636 2.35 -0.91 -6.50
CA GLY A 636 3.00 -1.55 -5.36
C GLY A 636 4.14 -2.48 -5.76
N GLU A 637 3.89 -3.34 -6.74
CA GLU A 637 4.87 -4.32 -7.24
C GLU A 637 5.96 -3.67 -8.09
N LEU A 638 5.58 -2.67 -8.89
CA LEU A 638 6.47 -2.04 -9.85
C LEU A 638 7.38 -0.98 -9.22
N TRP A 639 6.83 -0.17 -8.31
CA TRP A 639 7.45 1.10 -7.91
C TRP A 639 7.61 1.30 -6.41
N TYR A 640 6.93 0.55 -5.55
CA TYR A 640 6.99 0.80 -4.11
C TYR A 640 8.30 0.28 -3.51
N ASN A 641 9.02 1.18 -2.84
CA ASN A 641 10.19 0.86 -2.05
C ASN A 641 9.90 1.18 -0.59
N TRP A 642 10.23 0.26 0.30
CA TRP A 642 10.09 0.48 1.73
C TRP A 642 11.08 -0.36 2.53
N GLU A 643 11.43 0.11 3.73
CA GLU A 643 12.34 -0.58 4.64
C GLU A 643 11.53 -1.29 5.72
N MET A 644 11.66 -2.61 5.78
CA MET A 644 11.09 -3.46 6.80
C MET A 644 12.13 -3.58 7.92
N TYR A 645 11.86 -2.86 9.01
CA TYR A 645 12.75 -2.55 10.15
C TYR A 645 13.76 -1.45 9.83
N ALA A 646 13.74 -0.36 10.59
CA ALA A 646 14.84 0.59 10.54
C ALA A 646 16.14 -0.14 10.90
N SER A 647 17.22 0.21 10.20
CA SER A 647 18.61 -0.16 10.52
C SER A 647 18.79 -0.40 12.03
N ASN A 648 18.93 -1.68 12.42
CA ASN A 648 19.02 -2.06 13.83
C ASN A 648 20.48 -1.89 14.27
N PRO A 649 20.77 -1.02 15.25
CA PRO A 649 22.11 -0.97 15.82
C PRO A 649 22.41 -2.32 16.47
N VAL A 650 23.43 -3.00 15.97
CA VAL A 650 24.02 -4.18 16.61
C VAL A 650 25.15 -3.77 17.57
N GLY A 651 25.54 -2.50 17.53
CA GLY A 651 26.49 -1.82 18.40
C GLY A 651 26.56 -0.32 18.09
N ILE A 652 27.38 0.42 18.84
CA ILE A 652 27.61 1.86 18.59
C ILE A 652 28.17 2.03 17.17
N GLY A 653 27.45 2.75 16.31
CA GLY A 653 27.88 3.05 14.94
C GLY A 653 27.77 1.90 13.94
N VAL A 654 27.29 0.72 14.34
CA VAL A 654 27.11 -0.43 13.43
C VAL A 654 25.65 -0.83 13.41
N ALA A 655 25.00 -0.67 12.26
CA ALA A 655 23.64 -1.13 12.05
C ALA A 655 23.57 -2.22 10.99
N LYS A 656 22.71 -3.22 11.22
CA LYS A 656 22.28 -4.12 10.15
C LYS A 656 21.11 -3.44 9.46
N LEU A 657 21.22 -3.18 8.16
CA LEU A 657 20.08 -2.82 7.33
C LEU A 657 18.96 -3.84 7.58
N GLY A 658 17.74 -3.32 7.78
CA GLY A 658 16.56 -4.17 7.76
C GLY A 658 16.39 -4.82 6.39
N TRP A 659 15.23 -5.44 6.17
CA TRP A 659 14.92 -5.91 4.82
C TRP A 659 14.48 -4.72 3.98
N TYR A 660 15.20 -4.41 2.92
CA TYR A 660 14.79 -3.39 1.96
C TYR A 660 14.01 -4.04 0.82
N TRP A 661 12.77 -3.59 0.61
CA TRP A 661 11.97 -4.00 -0.52
C TRP A 661 12.05 -2.92 -1.59
N ALA A 662 12.29 -3.33 -2.82
CA ALA A 662 12.28 -2.46 -3.97
C ALA A 662 11.25 -2.97 -4.98
N GLY A 663 10.38 -2.07 -5.44
CA GLY A 663 9.53 -2.33 -6.58
C GLY A 663 10.39 -2.68 -7.79
N ASN A 664 9.92 -3.62 -8.61
CA ASN A 664 10.64 -4.08 -9.78
C ASN A 664 9.88 -3.66 -11.05
N PRO A 665 10.32 -2.60 -11.73
CA PRO A 665 9.68 -2.12 -12.97
C PRO A 665 9.71 -3.13 -14.12
N ASN A 666 10.52 -4.20 -14.01
CA ASN A 666 10.68 -5.22 -15.04
C ASN A 666 9.75 -6.43 -14.84
N LEU A 667 8.85 -6.39 -13.85
CA LEU A 667 7.86 -7.45 -13.66
C LEU A 667 6.96 -7.61 -14.87
N LYS A 668 6.51 -8.84 -15.09
CA LYS A 668 5.61 -9.21 -16.19
C LYS A 668 4.29 -9.72 -15.61
N PRO A 669 3.17 -9.59 -16.35
CA PRO A 669 1.90 -10.16 -15.93
C PRO A 669 1.98 -11.66 -15.66
N GLU A 670 1.31 -12.10 -14.60
CA GLU A 670 1.15 -13.49 -14.26
C GLU A 670 -0.04 -14.09 -15.02
N LYS A 671 0.14 -15.34 -15.47
CA LYS A 671 -0.90 -16.11 -16.18
C LYS A 671 -1.02 -17.48 -15.55
N SER A 672 -2.24 -17.98 -15.44
CA SER A 672 -2.51 -19.32 -14.91
C SER A 672 -3.62 -20.01 -15.69
N VAL A 673 -3.72 -21.32 -15.53
CA VAL A 673 -4.87 -22.12 -15.95
C VAL A 673 -5.38 -22.84 -14.73
N ASN A 674 -6.65 -22.62 -14.43
CA ASN A 674 -7.31 -23.11 -13.23
C ASN A 674 -8.42 -24.07 -13.63
N PHE A 675 -8.57 -25.13 -12.84
CA PHE A 675 -9.65 -26.11 -12.96
C PHE A 675 -10.26 -26.30 -11.58
N ASP A 676 -11.58 -26.28 -11.49
CA ASP A 676 -12.26 -26.60 -10.26
C ASP A 676 -13.56 -27.38 -10.45
N MET A 677 -13.87 -28.19 -9.44
CA MET A 677 -15.04 -29.07 -9.39
C MET A 677 -15.62 -29.07 -7.97
N SER A 678 -16.95 -29.06 -7.84
CA SER A 678 -17.64 -29.10 -6.53
C SER A 678 -19.01 -29.75 -6.59
#